data_AF-A0A151N059-F1
#
_entry.id   AF-A0A151N059-F1
#
_cell.length_a   1.000
_cell.length_b   1.000
_cell.length_c   1.000
_cell.angle_alpha   90.00
_cell.angle_beta   90.00
_cell.angle_gamma   90.00
#
_symmetry.space_group_name_H-M   'P 1'
#
loop_
_entity.id
_entity.type
_entity.pdbx_description
1 polymer ?
#
loop_
_entity_poly.entity_id
_entity_poly.type
_entity_poly.pdbx_seq_one_letter_code
_entity_poly.pdbx_strand_id
1 'polypeptide(L)'
;MFNEPVDGYALAIFGIRTETQRNFLQESLQRVDITQGMGTATLMLDVLHNAFKNPEELVDAIIFINVTVFSAGGDTALAEKSGVRIARTPYRIQFFRMPGFFKPGMPFSIRVYVTNVDESPAVGVCICSGAQQSRTTEEGLAFLNLNTAAGQKVLEIEVQTCEAGLIPDQQARVTMTAHAYQTQSGSGNLLHIQADLQPPSVGSTLQLLLQIGQPNNNIKQFTILVLSKGQIVGAWVQPCSQGSTVTGWGLQVEPSMLPSFRVVAFYYLASGEIVADAMWLGIKDSCMGTLRVGPTDLMDMLRSFRPDGELRLMVTGDARALVGLVAVDQALLTLGKKNKLTQKKIWDMVERYDIACSAGSGQNHVGVFTDAGLDMVTNIGIRTVARTELLCPQQSHRRHRSLKKLERKTKVEGYEMPLERQCCMAGMQESPMGHTCEKRVHRVHQGPSCRAAFLDCCRLSQDLSQEERAQLLLGKSADYEDEEECWEEDCSEEMNMMVCSFFPESWLWVQEVLPNTTDSSGIVKHQIKTKLPHSITTWHILAVSMRKDRGIYVSAPYTVLVKLPFFVDLRLPPAAIRNEQLELRAVLYNYLSEKVRVRVEFPFQEGLCSAAQPEKSARQLVWVPQDLHCAGGEQQRLQRSIILDPRGKPQVELIQGRHLDNLVPDTEAEVFLSVQGNLLGETLVGGLELGGDVLQQLVVLPNGCVEQNIFRVTPNILLTHYLDAMRQWHRIGVDHRDCTIQHILHGYARQMQYRESDGSYFPYRGSTGSTWLTAYILKVFTMAHLLVNTIDLQALCSSAAWLIRKKQGSEGHFFENAPIYTPAMQVSSSHWMGTRLAVGGK
;
A
#
# COMPACT_ATOMS: atom_id res chain seq x y z
N MET A 1 -3.91 20.86 -7.41
CA MET A 1 -3.54 19.76 -8.34
C MET A 1 -3.01 20.25 -9.71
N PHE A 2 -3.38 21.44 -10.18
CA PHE A 2 -3.18 21.90 -11.57
C PHE A 2 -1.83 22.62 -11.84
N ASN A 3 -0.82 22.33 -11.00
CA ASN A 3 0.50 22.97 -10.97
C ASN A 3 0.46 24.50 -10.78
N GLU A 4 -0.35 24.97 -9.83
CA GLU A 4 -0.51 26.40 -9.46
C GLU A 4 -0.38 26.58 -7.94
N PRO A 5 0.05 27.76 -7.47
CA PRO A 5 0.18 28.09 -6.04
C PRO A 5 -1.18 28.22 -5.34
N VAL A 6 -1.21 27.98 -4.03
CA VAL A 6 -2.38 28.20 -3.15
C VAL A 6 -2.08 29.33 -2.18
N ASP A 7 -3.03 30.27 -2.00
CA ASP A 7 -2.96 31.33 -1.00
C ASP A 7 -3.94 31.08 0.16
N GLY A 8 -3.54 31.45 1.39
CA GLY A 8 -4.32 31.22 2.60
C GLY A 8 -3.45 31.23 3.85
N TYR A 9 -3.75 30.36 4.81
CA TYR A 9 -2.89 30.09 5.97
C TYR A 9 -2.88 28.60 6.29
N ALA A 10 -1.92 28.15 7.07
CA ALA A 10 -1.87 26.80 7.59
C ALA A 10 -1.58 26.78 9.08
N LEU A 11 -2.03 25.70 9.74
CA LEU A 11 -1.55 25.30 11.05
C LEU A 11 -0.60 24.12 10.85
N ALA A 12 0.62 24.24 11.35
CA ALA A 12 1.66 23.24 11.22
C ALA A 12 2.11 22.80 12.62
N ILE A 13 2.11 21.48 12.88
CA ILE A 13 2.59 20.90 14.13
C ILE A 13 3.59 19.79 13.82
N PHE A 14 4.74 19.83 14.51
CA PHE A 14 5.76 18.80 14.41
C PHE A 14 5.51 17.69 15.43
N GLY A 15 5.99 16.50 15.13
CA GLY A 15 5.99 15.37 16.04
C GLY A 15 7.17 14.44 15.79
N ILE A 16 7.43 13.57 16.75
CA ILE A 16 8.49 12.56 16.69
C ILE A 16 7.85 11.18 16.81
N ARG A 17 8.04 10.37 15.78
CA ARG A 17 7.71 8.95 15.76
C ARG A 17 8.96 8.13 16.05
N THR A 18 9.05 7.60 17.26
CA THR A 18 10.00 6.54 17.61
C THR A 18 9.50 5.20 17.04
N GLU A 19 10.26 4.11 17.22
CA GLU A 19 9.80 2.78 16.81
C GLU A 19 8.58 2.24 17.59
N THR A 20 8.11 2.91 18.65
CA THR A 20 6.97 2.40 19.45
C THR A 20 5.97 3.47 19.96
N GLN A 21 6.13 4.74 19.57
CA GLN A 21 5.25 5.85 19.95
C GLN A 21 5.29 6.97 18.91
N ARG A 22 4.16 7.66 18.72
CA ARG A 22 3.99 8.83 17.85
C ARG A 22 3.62 10.06 18.69
N ASN A 23 4.61 10.86 19.09
CA ASN A 23 4.38 11.98 20.00
C ASN A 23 4.31 13.30 19.21
N PHE A 24 3.20 14.04 19.34
CA PHE A 24 3.12 15.43 18.85
C PHE A 24 3.82 16.40 19.81
N LEU A 25 4.56 17.38 19.28
CA LEU A 25 5.20 18.44 20.06
C LEU A 25 4.23 19.63 20.12
N GLN A 26 3.40 19.71 21.15
CA GLN A 26 2.36 20.75 21.24
C GLN A 26 2.94 22.18 21.22
N GLU A 27 4.10 22.40 21.85
CA GLU A 27 4.85 23.67 21.80
C GLU A 27 5.34 24.04 20.38
N SER A 28 5.25 23.14 19.39
CA SER A 28 5.65 23.39 18.00
C SER A 28 4.51 23.81 17.07
N LEU A 29 3.27 23.92 17.58
CA LEU A 29 2.12 24.36 16.79
C LEU A 29 2.30 25.81 16.32
N GLN A 30 2.38 26.00 15.02
CA GLN A 30 2.63 27.29 14.38
C GLN A 30 1.53 27.60 13.36
N ARG A 31 1.01 28.83 13.40
CA ARG A 31 0.25 29.41 12.29
C ARG A 31 1.22 30.03 11.30
N VAL A 32 1.13 29.61 10.05
CA VAL A 32 1.97 30.06 8.93
C VAL A 32 1.07 30.57 7.82
N ASP A 33 1.12 31.86 7.52
CA ASP A 33 0.41 32.39 6.36
C ASP A 33 1.11 31.94 5.06
N ILE A 34 0.34 31.58 4.04
CA ILE A 34 0.84 31.02 2.78
C ILE A 34 0.57 32.02 1.65
N THR A 35 1.64 32.41 0.97
CA THR A 35 1.61 33.35 -0.16
C THR A 35 2.37 32.77 -1.34
N GLN A 36 1.78 32.80 -2.53
CA GLN A 36 2.28 32.17 -3.74
C GLN A 36 2.62 30.68 -3.52
N GLY A 37 1.78 29.97 -2.77
CA GLY A 37 1.95 28.52 -2.52
C GLY A 37 3.13 28.17 -1.62
N MET A 38 3.79 29.16 -1.00
CA MET A 38 4.92 28.96 -0.11
C MET A 38 4.63 29.52 1.28
N GLY A 39 5.04 28.77 2.29
CA GLY A 39 5.02 29.12 3.71
C GLY A 39 6.01 28.23 4.46
N THR A 40 6.63 28.75 5.53
CA THR A 40 7.71 28.08 6.25
C THR A 40 7.40 27.93 7.74
N ALA A 41 7.23 26.70 8.21
CA ALA A 41 7.22 26.34 9.63
C ALA A 41 8.64 25.96 10.09
N THR A 42 9.02 26.31 11.32
CA THR A 42 10.39 26.13 11.84
C THR A 42 10.38 25.50 13.24
N LEU A 43 10.82 24.24 13.33
CA LEU A 43 11.01 23.57 14.61
C LEU A 43 12.26 24.09 15.32
N MET A 44 12.09 24.77 16.45
CA MET A 44 13.20 25.25 17.28
C MET A 44 13.79 24.12 18.13
N LEU A 45 15.11 24.12 18.32
CA LEU A 45 15.82 23.07 19.06
C LEU A 45 15.42 23.02 20.54
N ASP A 46 15.03 24.15 21.12
CA ASP A 46 14.61 24.26 22.53
C ASP A 46 13.37 23.40 22.82
N VAL A 47 12.41 23.33 21.88
CA VAL A 47 11.23 22.46 21.98
C VAL A 47 11.61 20.98 22.02
N LEU A 48 12.68 20.59 21.31
CA LEU A 48 13.22 19.23 21.36
C LEU A 48 13.90 18.93 22.70
N HIS A 49 14.64 19.89 23.26
CA HIS A 49 15.26 19.76 24.59
C HIS A 49 14.24 19.76 25.74
N ASN A 50 13.15 20.51 25.63
CA ASN A 50 12.03 20.48 26.58
C ASN A 50 11.37 19.10 26.59
N ALA A 51 11.04 18.56 25.41
CA ALA A 51 10.33 17.29 25.25
C ALA A 51 11.20 16.06 25.56
N PHE A 52 12.50 16.08 25.24
CA PHE A 52 13.40 14.93 25.38
C PHE A 52 14.69 15.29 26.13
N LYS A 53 14.72 14.93 27.42
CA LYS A 53 15.87 15.18 28.33
C LYS A 53 17.12 14.37 27.98
N ASN A 54 16.98 13.27 27.25
CA ASN A 54 18.08 12.40 26.80
C ASN A 54 18.19 12.46 25.26
N PRO A 55 19.26 13.02 24.67
CA PRO A 55 19.39 13.12 23.22
C PRO A 55 19.61 11.75 22.54
N GLU A 56 20.08 10.73 23.26
CA GLU A 56 20.24 9.37 22.73
C GLU A 56 18.88 8.70 22.42
N GLU A 57 17.80 9.10 23.09
CA GLU A 57 16.45 8.58 22.85
C GLU A 57 15.84 9.09 21.53
N LEU A 58 16.45 10.12 20.93
CA LEU A 58 16.07 10.67 19.63
C LEU A 58 16.78 9.99 18.45
N VAL A 59 17.84 9.22 18.67
CA VAL A 59 18.61 8.60 17.58
C VAL A 59 17.74 7.56 16.85
N ASP A 60 17.76 7.62 15.51
CA ASP A 60 16.89 6.88 14.58
C ASP A 60 15.38 7.21 14.64
N ALA A 61 14.94 8.11 15.52
CA ALA A 61 13.55 8.57 15.56
C ALA A 61 13.20 9.44 14.33
N ILE A 62 11.95 9.36 13.86
CA ILE A 62 11.47 10.06 12.66
C ILE A 62 10.70 11.32 13.06
N ILE A 63 11.22 12.49 12.75
CA ILE A 63 10.43 13.72 12.73
C ILE A 63 9.39 13.62 11.60
N PHE A 64 8.15 13.95 11.95
CA PHE A 64 7.06 14.18 11.03
C PHE A 64 6.46 15.57 11.29
N ILE A 65 5.81 16.13 10.28
CA ILE A 65 5.03 17.36 10.40
C ILE A 65 3.63 17.08 9.86
N ASN A 66 2.60 17.47 10.62
CA ASN A 66 1.22 17.51 10.16
C ASN A 66 0.87 18.96 9.85
N VAL A 67 0.29 19.22 8.68
CA VAL A 67 -0.05 20.57 8.21
C VAL A 67 -1.49 20.59 7.73
N THR A 68 -2.34 21.38 8.38
CA THR A 68 -3.70 21.69 7.91
C THR A 68 -3.70 23.04 7.21
N VAL A 69 -3.90 23.02 5.89
CA VAL A 69 -3.97 24.21 5.03
C VAL A 69 -5.42 24.67 4.93
N PHE A 70 -5.65 25.94 5.22
CA PHE A 70 -6.92 26.64 5.07
C PHE A 70 -6.78 27.63 3.91
N SER A 71 -7.40 27.31 2.78
CA SER A 71 -7.38 28.19 1.61
C SER A 71 -8.20 29.46 1.85
N ALA A 72 -7.87 30.56 1.15
CA ALA A 72 -8.68 31.77 1.17
C ALA A 72 -10.12 31.56 0.65
N GLY A 73 -10.39 30.45 -0.07
CA GLY A 73 -11.73 30.04 -0.53
C GLY A 73 -12.57 29.28 0.51
N GLY A 74 -11.99 28.89 1.66
CA GLY A 74 -12.66 28.14 2.72
C GLY A 74 -12.51 26.61 2.64
N ASP A 75 -11.99 26.06 1.54
CA ASP A 75 -11.63 24.64 1.46
C ASP A 75 -10.43 24.35 2.39
N THR A 76 -10.45 23.21 3.09
CA THR A 76 -9.39 22.75 4.01
C THR A 76 -8.72 21.48 3.50
N ALA A 77 -7.41 21.33 3.75
CA ALA A 77 -6.65 20.16 3.34
C ALA A 77 -5.59 19.77 4.39
N LEU A 78 -5.59 18.51 4.83
CA LEU A 78 -4.62 17.96 5.77
C LEU A 78 -3.51 17.20 5.01
N ALA A 79 -2.25 17.45 5.36
CA ALA A 79 -1.09 16.78 4.77
C ALA A 79 -0.04 16.44 5.84
N GLU A 80 0.28 15.14 5.98
CA GLU A 80 1.44 14.69 6.75
C GLU A 80 2.67 14.57 5.85
N LYS A 81 3.82 15.05 6.34
CA LYS A 81 5.15 14.72 5.79
C LYS A 81 6.01 14.08 6.88
N SER A 82 6.14 12.76 6.84
CA SER A 82 7.11 11.99 7.63
C SER A 82 8.30 11.52 6.79
N GLY A 83 9.48 11.37 7.42
CA GLY A 83 10.68 10.82 6.77
C GLY A 83 12.01 11.42 7.19
N VAL A 84 12.01 12.52 7.95
CA VAL A 84 13.25 13.13 8.48
C VAL A 84 13.68 12.36 9.72
N ARG A 85 14.54 11.33 9.56
CA ARG A 85 15.16 10.66 10.72
C ARG A 85 16.20 11.57 11.36
N ILE A 86 16.24 11.57 12.69
CA ILE A 86 17.34 12.11 13.48
C ILE A 86 18.44 11.06 13.52
N ALA A 87 19.67 11.43 13.14
CA ALA A 87 20.83 10.54 13.15
C ALA A 87 22.06 11.28 13.68
N ARG A 88 22.94 10.56 14.39
CA ARG A 88 24.23 11.10 14.87
C ARG A 88 25.17 11.45 13.70
N THR A 89 25.08 10.68 12.61
CA THR A 89 25.92 10.80 11.42
C THR A 89 25.04 11.06 10.19
N PRO A 90 25.44 11.96 9.27
CA PRO A 90 24.64 12.27 8.06
C PRO A 90 24.66 11.13 7.02
N TYR A 91 25.55 10.15 7.22
CA TYR A 91 25.70 8.98 6.37
C TYR A 91 25.54 7.69 7.19
N ARG A 92 25.07 6.63 6.53
CA ARG A 92 25.07 5.25 7.01
C ARG A 92 25.93 4.40 6.08
N ILE A 93 26.95 3.73 6.64
CA ILE A 93 27.91 2.90 5.91
C ILE A 93 27.57 1.43 6.14
N GLN A 94 27.54 0.62 5.08
CA GLN A 94 27.37 -0.82 5.15
C GLN A 94 28.34 -1.53 4.20
N PHE A 95 28.85 -2.70 4.60
CA PHE A 95 29.66 -3.54 3.72
C PHE A 95 28.76 -4.18 2.65
N PHE A 96 29.03 -3.88 1.38
CA PHE A 96 28.14 -4.27 0.29
C PHE A 96 28.62 -5.58 -0.35
N ARG A 97 27.89 -6.67 -0.08
CA ARG A 97 28.14 -7.99 -0.69
C ARG A 97 29.63 -8.36 -0.59
N MET A 98 30.14 -8.35 0.64
CA MET A 98 31.52 -8.70 0.96
C MET A 98 31.67 -10.21 1.22
N PRO A 99 32.77 -10.86 0.80
CA PRO A 99 33.12 -12.19 1.24
C PRO A 99 33.65 -12.16 2.68
N GLY A 100 33.25 -13.14 3.51
CA GLY A 100 33.79 -13.33 4.85
C GLY A 100 35.22 -13.91 4.88
N PHE A 101 35.77 -14.26 3.70
CA PHE A 101 37.07 -14.93 3.58
C PHE A 101 38.01 -14.23 2.58
N PHE A 102 39.28 -14.09 2.97
CA PHE A 102 40.35 -13.49 2.18
C PHE A 102 41.51 -14.49 1.93
N LYS A 103 42.40 -14.17 0.99
CA LYS A 103 43.61 -14.97 0.70
C LYS A 103 44.84 -14.25 1.27
N PRO A 104 45.60 -14.85 2.19
CA PRO A 104 46.79 -14.22 2.75
C PRO A 104 47.84 -13.89 1.68
N GLY A 105 48.39 -12.68 1.73
CA GLY A 105 49.41 -12.22 0.78
C GLY A 105 48.86 -11.67 -0.55
N MET A 106 47.54 -11.66 -0.72
CA MET A 106 46.84 -11.08 -1.87
C MET A 106 46.09 -9.81 -1.47
N PRO A 107 45.77 -8.91 -2.42
CA PRO A 107 44.94 -7.75 -2.14
C PRO A 107 43.50 -8.17 -1.79
N PHE A 108 42.87 -7.43 -0.88
CA PHE A 108 41.48 -7.63 -0.50
C PHE A 108 40.66 -6.39 -0.86
N SER A 109 39.87 -6.50 -1.92
CA SER A 109 38.98 -5.43 -2.39
C SER A 109 37.74 -5.31 -1.51
N ILE A 110 37.63 -4.20 -0.79
CA ILE A 110 36.48 -3.85 0.03
C ILE A 110 35.47 -3.08 -0.82
N ARG A 111 34.22 -3.52 -0.80
CA ARG A 111 33.05 -2.87 -1.38
C ARG A 111 32.17 -2.31 -0.26
N VAL A 112 31.88 -1.02 -0.34
CA VAL A 112 31.18 -0.27 0.70
C VAL A 112 30.02 0.49 0.06
N TYR A 113 28.83 0.37 0.62
CA TYR A 113 27.66 1.14 0.22
C TYR A 113 27.40 2.22 1.27
N VAL A 114 27.39 3.48 0.84
CA VAL A 114 27.09 4.62 1.69
C VAL A 114 25.75 5.21 1.26
N THR A 115 24.87 5.32 2.24
CA THR A 115 23.56 5.96 2.08
C THR A 115 23.48 7.21 2.93
N ASN A 116 22.66 8.15 2.49
CA ASN A 116 22.17 9.23 3.33
C ASN A 116 21.14 8.66 4.33
N VAL A 117 20.76 9.47 5.31
CA VAL A 117 19.80 9.10 6.38
C VAL A 117 18.42 8.65 5.86
N ASP A 118 18.04 9.09 4.66
CA ASP A 118 16.79 8.73 3.95
C ASP A 118 16.90 7.45 3.09
N GLU A 119 17.98 6.69 3.21
CA GLU A 119 18.32 5.49 2.42
C GLU A 119 18.66 5.76 0.93
N SER A 120 18.76 7.02 0.50
CA SER A 120 19.27 7.35 -0.84
C SER A 120 20.80 7.15 -0.93
N PRO A 121 21.37 6.82 -2.11
CA PRO A 121 22.82 6.68 -2.27
C PRO A 121 23.54 8.01 -2.07
N ALA A 122 24.65 8.01 -1.30
CA ALA A 122 25.44 9.21 -1.04
C ALA A 122 26.58 9.33 -2.07
N VAL A 123 26.59 10.39 -2.89
CA VAL A 123 27.49 10.53 -4.06
C VAL A 123 28.70 11.42 -3.76
N GLY A 124 29.89 11.02 -4.19
CA GLY A 124 31.15 11.79 -4.07
C GLY A 124 31.80 11.84 -2.69
N VAL A 125 31.20 11.21 -1.67
CA VAL A 125 31.62 11.25 -0.25
C VAL A 125 32.96 10.54 -0.07
N CYS A 126 33.85 11.14 0.73
CA CYS A 126 35.17 10.58 1.04
C CYS A 126 35.11 9.48 2.12
N ILE A 127 35.76 8.35 1.87
CA ILE A 127 35.84 7.21 2.79
C ILE A 127 37.30 6.81 3.00
N CYS A 128 37.67 6.54 4.25
CA CYS A 128 39.00 6.12 4.67
C CYS A 128 38.98 4.73 5.33
N SER A 129 40.05 3.97 5.13
CA SER A 129 40.41 2.79 5.92
C SER A 129 41.91 2.81 6.16
N GLY A 130 42.31 3.09 7.40
CA GLY A 130 43.70 3.44 7.74
C GLY A 130 44.20 4.61 6.88
N ALA A 131 45.27 4.36 6.12
CA ALA A 131 45.88 5.36 5.23
C ALA A 131 45.30 5.38 3.80
N GLN A 132 44.39 4.47 3.43
CA GLN A 132 43.74 4.49 2.11
C GLN A 132 42.50 5.38 2.12
N GLN A 133 42.28 6.10 1.01
CA GLN A 133 41.13 6.96 0.79
C GLN A 133 40.46 6.64 -0.56
N SER A 134 39.15 6.80 -0.63
CA SER A 134 38.33 6.57 -1.83
C SER A 134 37.08 7.47 -1.82
N ARG A 135 36.37 7.57 -2.94
CA ARG A 135 35.12 8.34 -3.05
C ARG A 135 33.97 7.48 -3.57
N THR A 136 32.74 7.78 -3.16
CA THR A 136 31.54 7.08 -3.64
C THR A 136 31.14 7.48 -5.06
N THR A 137 30.63 6.52 -5.82
CA THR A 137 30.05 6.71 -7.16
C THR A 137 28.64 7.30 -7.10
N GLU A 138 28.04 7.55 -8.27
CA GLU A 138 26.60 7.90 -8.43
C GLU A 138 25.66 6.88 -7.76
N GLU A 139 26.09 5.62 -7.66
CA GLU A 139 25.34 4.52 -7.06
C GLU A 139 25.64 4.37 -5.55
N GLY A 140 26.36 5.32 -4.94
CA GLY A 140 26.72 5.30 -3.51
C GLY A 140 27.73 4.21 -3.12
N LEU A 141 28.32 3.53 -4.10
CA LEU A 141 29.31 2.48 -3.90
C LEU A 141 30.73 3.08 -3.88
N ALA A 142 31.58 2.57 -2.99
CA ALA A 142 32.99 2.93 -2.89
C ALA A 142 33.87 1.69 -2.74
N PHE A 143 35.14 1.87 -3.13
CA PHE A 143 36.08 0.78 -3.35
C PHE A 143 37.44 1.08 -2.71
N LEU A 144 37.94 0.16 -1.88
CA LEU A 144 39.24 0.22 -1.20
C LEU A 144 39.97 -1.13 -1.41
N ASN A 145 41.31 -1.15 -1.36
CA ASN A 145 42.09 -2.36 -1.71
C ASN A 145 43.21 -2.60 -0.68
N LEU A 146 42.90 -3.30 0.41
CA LEU A 146 43.88 -3.56 1.47
C LEU A 146 44.87 -4.66 1.06
N ASN A 147 46.17 -4.42 1.23
CA ASN A 147 47.20 -5.44 1.02
C ASN A 147 47.31 -6.31 2.28
N THR A 148 47.07 -7.61 2.17
CA THR A 148 47.10 -8.55 3.32
C THR A 148 48.47 -9.20 3.46
N ALA A 149 48.88 -9.57 4.68
CA ALA A 149 50.15 -10.26 4.91
C ALA A 149 50.03 -11.77 4.70
N ALA A 150 51.07 -12.41 4.13
CA ALA A 150 51.06 -13.83 3.74
C ALA A 150 50.84 -14.84 4.89
N GLY A 151 51.08 -14.45 6.14
CA GLY A 151 50.83 -15.27 7.33
C GLY A 151 49.57 -14.89 8.12
N GLN A 152 48.78 -13.92 7.64
CA GLN A 152 47.67 -13.34 8.39
C GLN A 152 46.45 -14.28 8.42
N LYS A 153 45.92 -14.59 9.61
CA LYS A 153 44.77 -15.50 9.80
C LYS A 153 43.42 -14.79 9.91
N VAL A 154 43.43 -13.55 10.41
CA VAL A 154 42.24 -12.70 10.61
C VAL A 154 42.61 -11.30 10.13
N LEU A 155 41.69 -10.67 9.41
CA LEU A 155 41.77 -9.31 8.93
C LEU A 155 40.58 -8.54 9.53
N GLU A 156 40.89 -7.68 10.50
CA GLU A 156 39.92 -6.74 11.05
C GLU A 156 39.91 -5.50 10.15
N ILE A 157 38.72 -5.08 9.72
CA ILE A 157 38.51 -4.03 8.74
C ILE A 157 37.62 -2.98 9.37
N GLU A 158 38.17 -1.79 9.61
CA GLU A 158 37.41 -0.59 9.94
C GLU A 158 37.36 0.35 8.73
N VAL A 159 36.17 0.88 8.45
CA VAL A 159 35.92 1.84 7.38
C VAL A 159 35.10 3.01 7.94
N GLN A 160 35.55 4.23 7.68
CA GLN A 160 34.89 5.46 8.15
C GLN A 160 34.78 6.54 7.07
N THR A 161 33.74 7.37 7.11
CA THR A 161 33.65 8.57 6.24
C THR A 161 34.63 9.63 6.72
N CYS A 162 35.53 10.10 5.86
CA CYS A 162 36.54 11.11 6.20
C CYS A 162 36.32 12.41 5.43
N GLU A 163 35.10 12.93 5.50
CA GLU A 163 34.70 14.18 4.84
C GLU A 163 35.17 15.40 5.64
N ALA A 164 35.82 16.35 4.98
CA ALA A 164 36.57 17.43 5.64
C ALA A 164 35.71 18.45 6.42
N GLY A 165 34.38 18.40 6.26
CA GLY A 165 33.42 19.24 6.98
C GLY A 165 32.78 18.61 8.23
N LEU A 166 33.15 17.37 8.60
CA LEU A 166 32.51 16.64 9.71
C LEU A 166 33.44 16.42 10.91
N ILE A 167 32.90 16.66 12.11
CA ILE A 167 33.52 16.35 13.40
C ILE A 167 33.71 14.82 13.50
N PRO A 168 34.79 14.28 14.12
CA PRO A 168 35.02 12.84 14.22
C PRO A 168 33.83 12.02 14.77
N ASP A 169 33.05 12.54 15.72
CA ASP A 169 31.85 11.85 16.24
C ASP A 169 30.65 11.85 15.28
N GLN A 170 30.67 12.69 14.25
CA GLN A 170 29.70 12.71 13.14
C GLN A 170 30.15 11.86 11.94
N GLN A 171 31.39 11.36 11.96
CA GLN A 171 31.88 10.44 10.95
C GLN A 171 31.30 9.05 11.23
N ALA A 172 30.58 8.51 10.24
CA ALA A 172 30.08 7.15 10.32
C ALA A 172 31.24 6.16 10.24
N ARG A 173 31.18 5.09 11.02
CA ARG A 173 32.17 4.01 11.05
C ARG A 173 31.48 2.65 11.06
N VAL A 174 32.09 1.66 10.41
CA VAL A 174 31.61 0.27 10.39
C VAL A 174 32.81 -0.68 10.41
N THR A 175 32.67 -1.79 11.14
CA THR A 175 33.71 -2.80 11.31
C THR A 175 33.25 -4.18 10.83
N MET A 176 34.18 -4.96 10.29
CA MET A 176 33.96 -6.34 9.85
C MET A 176 35.23 -7.16 10.04
N THR A 177 35.08 -8.44 10.35
CA THR A 177 36.17 -9.41 10.47
C THR A 177 36.13 -10.39 9.30
N ALA A 178 37.25 -10.54 8.60
CA ALA A 178 37.42 -11.53 7.54
C ALA A 178 38.46 -12.58 7.95
N HIS A 179 38.26 -13.84 7.56
CA HIS A 179 39.13 -14.97 7.91
C HIS A 179 39.95 -15.46 6.72
N ALA A 180 41.14 -16.02 6.97
CA ALA A 180 41.96 -16.60 5.91
C ALA A 180 41.34 -17.88 5.32
N TYR A 181 41.35 -17.99 4.00
CA TYR A 181 41.00 -19.21 3.25
C TYR A 181 41.89 -20.39 3.66
N GLN A 182 41.28 -21.55 3.89
CA GLN A 182 41.96 -22.76 4.38
C GLN A 182 42.32 -23.68 3.20
N THR A 183 43.63 -23.80 2.93
CA THR A 183 44.19 -24.65 1.87
C THR A 183 44.15 -26.14 2.25
N GLN A 184 44.06 -27.03 1.27
CA GLN A 184 43.91 -28.46 1.53
C GLN A 184 45.21 -29.01 2.14
N SER A 185 45.11 -29.61 3.34
CA SER A 185 46.26 -30.10 4.11
C SER A 185 47.37 -29.05 4.37
N GLY A 186 47.06 -27.75 4.28
CA GLY A 186 48.03 -26.66 4.47
C GLY A 186 49.00 -26.44 3.30
N SER A 187 48.64 -26.85 2.08
CA SER A 187 49.48 -26.79 0.86
C SER A 187 50.08 -25.42 0.51
N GLY A 188 49.43 -24.34 0.92
CA GLY A 188 49.75 -22.97 0.49
C GLY A 188 49.28 -22.61 -0.93
N ASN A 189 48.65 -23.54 -1.67
CA ASN A 189 48.11 -23.27 -3.00
C ASN A 189 46.85 -22.37 -2.90
N LEU A 190 46.91 -21.19 -3.50
CA LEU A 190 45.87 -20.16 -3.47
C LEU A 190 45.47 -19.73 -4.88
N LEU A 191 44.19 -19.40 -5.05
CA LEU A 191 43.60 -18.76 -6.23
C LEU A 191 42.88 -17.48 -5.80
N HIS A 192 43.02 -16.43 -6.58
CA HIS A 192 42.24 -15.21 -6.44
C HIS A 192 41.74 -14.73 -7.80
N ILE A 193 40.43 -14.49 -7.90
CA ILE A 193 39.80 -13.78 -9.03
C ILE A 193 39.80 -12.28 -8.71
N GLN A 194 40.49 -11.49 -9.52
CA GLN A 194 40.41 -10.03 -9.51
C GLN A 194 39.69 -9.53 -10.77
N ALA A 195 38.85 -8.51 -10.63
CA ALA A 195 38.12 -7.85 -11.72
C ALA A 195 38.25 -6.32 -11.57
N ASP A 196 37.74 -5.57 -12.55
CA ASP A 196 37.32 -4.19 -12.27
C ASP A 196 36.22 -4.21 -11.18
N LEU A 197 36.19 -3.16 -10.37
CA LEU A 197 35.25 -2.99 -9.28
C LEU A 197 33.99 -2.22 -9.72
N GLN A 198 34.03 -1.52 -10.86
CA GLN A 198 32.85 -0.90 -11.46
C GLN A 198 31.90 -1.95 -12.07
N PRO A 199 30.56 -1.80 -11.94
CA PRO A 199 29.60 -2.73 -12.51
C PRO A 199 29.59 -2.63 -14.05
N PRO A 200 29.84 -3.72 -14.80
CA PRO A 200 29.86 -3.67 -16.26
C PRO A 200 28.47 -3.42 -16.85
N SER A 201 28.44 -2.93 -18.09
CA SER A 201 27.25 -2.86 -18.92
C SER A 201 27.10 -4.10 -19.80
N VAL A 202 25.85 -4.45 -20.14
CA VAL A 202 25.56 -5.51 -21.10
C VAL A 202 26.19 -5.17 -22.46
N GLY A 203 26.91 -6.14 -23.05
CA GLY A 203 27.66 -5.97 -24.30
C GLY A 203 29.08 -5.42 -24.13
N SER A 204 29.56 -5.15 -22.91
CA SER A 204 30.97 -4.85 -22.64
C SER A 204 31.80 -6.12 -22.41
N THR A 205 33.11 -6.01 -22.64
CA THR A 205 34.08 -7.08 -22.36
C THR A 205 34.76 -6.84 -21.01
N LEU A 206 34.38 -7.62 -19.99
CA LEU A 206 35.02 -7.60 -18.69
C LEU A 206 36.35 -8.38 -18.74
N GLN A 207 37.44 -7.79 -18.25
CA GLN A 207 38.72 -8.47 -18.07
C GLN A 207 38.83 -8.99 -16.63
N LEU A 208 39.12 -10.29 -16.50
CA LEU A 208 39.25 -11.01 -15.24
C LEU A 208 40.69 -11.54 -15.12
N LEU A 209 41.33 -11.27 -13.98
CA LEU A 209 42.70 -11.68 -13.68
C LEU A 209 42.68 -12.81 -12.65
N LEU A 210 43.11 -13.99 -13.08
CA LEU A 210 43.29 -15.15 -12.21
C LEU A 210 44.72 -15.15 -11.66
N GLN A 211 44.85 -14.96 -10.35
CA GLN A 211 46.14 -14.88 -9.65
C GLN A 211 46.40 -16.14 -8.83
N ILE A 212 47.60 -16.70 -8.94
CA ILE A 212 48.11 -17.82 -8.13
C ILE A 212 49.16 -17.28 -7.16
N GLY A 213 49.12 -17.71 -5.88
CA GLY A 213 50.04 -17.23 -4.84
C GLY A 213 51.52 -17.56 -5.08
N GLN A 214 51.83 -18.65 -5.79
CA GLN A 214 53.19 -19.02 -6.20
C GLN A 214 53.15 -19.67 -7.60
N PRO A 215 54.18 -19.46 -8.46
CA PRO A 215 54.22 -20.05 -9.80
C PRO A 215 54.41 -21.58 -9.71
N ASN A 216 53.39 -22.33 -10.14
CA ASN A 216 53.36 -23.79 -10.01
C ASN A 216 53.09 -24.45 -11.38
N ASN A 217 54.14 -24.98 -12.01
CA ASN A 217 54.08 -25.59 -13.35
C ASN A 217 53.19 -26.85 -13.45
N ASN A 218 52.63 -27.35 -12.35
CA ASN A 218 51.64 -28.43 -12.35
C ASN A 218 50.23 -27.94 -12.72
N ILE A 219 49.96 -26.63 -12.66
CA ILE A 219 48.68 -26.02 -13.03
C ILE A 219 48.65 -25.88 -14.57
N LYS A 220 47.82 -26.70 -15.23
CA LYS A 220 47.70 -26.69 -16.71
C LYS A 220 46.60 -25.74 -17.22
N GLN A 221 45.48 -25.67 -16.50
CA GLN A 221 44.28 -24.95 -16.92
C GLN A 221 43.41 -24.58 -15.72
N PHE A 222 42.69 -23.49 -15.84
CA PHE A 222 41.60 -23.11 -14.95
C PHE A 222 40.26 -23.50 -15.60
N THR A 223 39.33 -24.04 -14.82
CA THR A 223 37.93 -24.19 -15.22
C THR A 223 37.15 -23.03 -14.61
N ILE A 224 36.36 -22.34 -15.43
CA ILE A 224 35.62 -21.14 -15.05
C ILE A 224 34.14 -21.38 -15.33
N LEU A 225 33.29 -21.21 -14.32
CA LEU A 225 31.84 -21.29 -14.39
C LEU A 225 31.26 -19.89 -14.17
N VAL A 226 30.32 -19.47 -15.01
CA VAL A 226 29.51 -18.27 -14.78
C VAL A 226 28.10 -18.68 -14.40
N LEU A 227 27.62 -18.18 -13.27
CA LEU A 227 26.28 -18.44 -12.76
C LEU A 227 25.44 -17.16 -12.70
N SER A 228 24.14 -17.26 -12.98
CA SER A 228 23.16 -16.20 -12.72
C SER A 228 21.81 -16.86 -12.41
N LYS A 229 20.99 -16.28 -11.52
CA LYS A 229 19.67 -16.80 -11.14
C LYS A 229 19.71 -18.26 -10.64
N GLY A 230 20.78 -18.64 -9.93
CA GLY A 230 21.01 -20.02 -9.47
C GLY A 230 21.30 -21.06 -10.58
N GLN A 231 21.58 -20.65 -11.81
CA GLN A 231 21.88 -21.54 -12.95
C GLN A 231 23.26 -21.23 -13.54
N ILE A 232 23.95 -22.26 -14.05
CA ILE A 232 25.20 -22.10 -14.80
C ILE A 232 24.84 -21.60 -16.21
N VAL A 233 25.23 -20.36 -16.52
CA VAL A 233 25.01 -19.71 -17.83
C VAL A 233 26.04 -20.19 -18.85
N GLY A 234 27.27 -20.48 -18.41
CA GLY A 234 28.32 -21.01 -19.27
C GLY A 234 29.52 -21.53 -18.49
N ALA A 235 30.34 -22.31 -19.18
CA ALA A 235 31.57 -22.90 -18.66
C ALA A 235 32.71 -22.76 -19.68
N TRP A 236 33.89 -22.35 -19.23
CA TRP A 236 35.08 -22.14 -20.04
C TRP A 236 36.30 -22.81 -19.42
N VAL A 237 37.29 -23.10 -20.25
CA VAL A 237 38.60 -23.63 -19.82
C VAL A 237 39.67 -22.69 -20.34
N GLN A 238 40.43 -22.08 -19.42
CA GLN A 238 41.50 -21.13 -19.72
C GLN A 238 42.86 -21.81 -19.46
N PRO A 239 43.72 -22.01 -20.46
CA PRO A 239 45.05 -22.57 -20.24
C PRO A 239 45.92 -21.59 -19.44
N CYS A 240 46.77 -22.14 -18.55
CA CYS A 240 47.76 -21.37 -17.80
C CYS A 240 49.10 -21.39 -18.54
N SER A 241 49.73 -20.22 -18.71
CA SER A 241 51.08 -20.14 -19.28
C SER A 241 52.11 -20.62 -18.26
N GLN A 242 53.11 -21.38 -18.72
CA GLN A 242 54.17 -21.90 -17.85
C GLN A 242 54.95 -20.76 -17.19
N GLY A 243 55.18 -20.85 -15.87
CA GLY A 243 55.84 -19.81 -15.08
C GLY A 243 55.02 -18.53 -14.79
N SER A 244 53.82 -18.35 -15.35
CA SER A 244 52.99 -17.16 -15.07
C SER A 244 52.22 -17.27 -13.76
N THR A 245 52.26 -16.24 -12.92
CA THR A 245 51.45 -16.14 -11.68
C THR A 245 50.07 -15.50 -11.92
N VAL A 246 49.89 -14.81 -13.06
CA VAL A 246 48.64 -14.13 -13.42
C VAL A 246 48.23 -14.55 -14.83
N THR A 247 46.99 -14.99 -14.99
CA THR A 247 46.37 -15.30 -16.29
C THR A 247 45.14 -14.43 -16.50
N GLY A 248 45.07 -13.71 -17.63
CA GLY A 248 43.91 -12.90 -18.01
C GLY A 248 42.88 -13.70 -18.80
N TRP A 249 41.59 -13.43 -18.57
CA TRP A 249 40.46 -13.96 -19.31
C TRP A 249 39.42 -12.86 -19.60
N GLY A 250 38.93 -12.78 -20.84
CA GLY A 250 37.95 -11.79 -21.26
C GLY A 250 36.56 -12.40 -21.38
N LEU A 251 35.61 -11.90 -20.59
CA LEU A 251 34.20 -12.29 -20.61
C LEU A 251 33.35 -11.23 -21.31
N GLN A 252 32.60 -11.60 -22.35
CA GLN A 252 31.55 -10.75 -22.90
C GLN A 252 30.31 -10.82 -22.00
N VAL A 253 29.81 -9.68 -21.54
CA VAL A 253 28.67 -9.62 -20.61
C VAL A 253 27.35 -9.71 -21.38
N GLU A 254 26.70 -10.87 -21.30
CA GLU A 254 25.45 -11.15 -22.00
C GLU A 254 24.19 -10.66 -21.25
N PRO A 255 23.06 -10.42 -21.95
CA PRO A 255 21.77 -10.16 -21.31
C PRO A 255 21.28 -11.30 -20.41
N SER A 256 21.73 -12.54 -20.65
CA SER A 256 21.45 -13.73 -19.85
C SER A 256 21.91 -13.58 -18.39
N MET A 257 22.94 -12.76 -18.13
CA MET A 257 23.60 -12.55 -16.85
C MET A 257 22.93 -11.48 -15.96
N LEU A 258 21.90 -10.77 -16.46
CA LEU A 258 21.15 -9.75 -15.68
C LEU A 258 20.30 -10.38 -14.55
N PRO A 259 20.16 -9.74 -13.38
CA PRO A 259 20.76 -8.46 -12.98
C PRO A 259 22.20 -8.60 -12.44
N SER A 260 22.59 -9.79 -11.99
CA SER A 260 23.92 -10.06 -11.49
C SER A 260 24.34 -11.51 -11.75
N PHE A 261 25.66 -11.72 -11.71
CA PHE A 261 26.28 -13.02 -11.95
C PHE A 261 27.43 -13.30 -10.99
N ARG A 262 27.83 -14.57 -10.95
CA ARG A 262 28.95 -15.08 -10.16
C ARG A 262 29.95 -15.74 -11.09
N VAL A 263 31.23 -15.49 -10.89
CA VAL A 263 32.32 -16.21 -11.53
C VAL A 263 32.92 -17.14 -10.48
N VAL A 264 32.88 -18.45 -10.74
CA VAL A 264 33.56 -19.47 -9.92
C VAL A 264 34.69 -20.04 -10.78
N ALA A 265 35.93 -19.83 -10.37
CA ALA A 265 37.10 -20.36 -11.05
C ALA A 265 37.81 -21.38 -10.15
N PHE A 266 38.27 -22.48 -10.71
CA PHE A 266 39.05 -23.47 -9.97
C PHE A 266 40.10 -24.16 -10.83
N TYR A 267 41.10 -24.74 -10.17
CA TYR A 267 42.03 -25.69 -10.78
C TYR A 267 42.19 -26.91 -9.88
N TYR A 268 42.63 -28.02 -10.48
CA TYR A 268 42.96 -29.25 -9.79
C TYR A 268 44.42 -29.62 -10.07
N LEU A 269 45.08 -30.19 -9.07
CA LEU A 269 46.46 -30.66 -9.15
C LEU A 269 46.51 -32.18 -9.25
N ALA A 270 47.58 -32.72 -9.85
CA ALA A 270 47.81 -34.18 -9.93
C ALA A 270 47.97 -34.85 -8.56
N SER A 271 48.19 -34.07 -7.49
CA SER A 271 48.17 -34.49 -6.08
C SER A 271 46.77 -34.80 -5.54
N GLY A 272 45.69 -34.51 -6.30
CA GLY A 272 44.31 -34.62 -5.84
C GLY A 272 43.80 -33.42 -5.04
N GLU A 273 44.56 -32.33 -4.99
CA GLU A 273 44.11 -31.06 -4.42
C GLU A 273 43.25 -30.26 -5.41
N ILE A 274 42.22 -29.58 -4.89
CA ILE A 274 41.36 -28.64 -5.62
C ILE A 274 41.46 -27.27 -4.94
N VAL A 275 41.69 -26.23 -5.74
CA VAL A 275 41.70 -24.83 -5.27
C VAL A 275 40.70 -24.04 -6.11
N ALA A 276 39.79 -23.36 -5.42
CA ALA A 276 38.68 -22.61 -6.03
C ALA A 276 38.59 -21.20 -5.45
N ASP A 277 38.05 -20.28 -6.24
CA ASP A 277 37.58 -18.97 -5.78
C ASP A 277 36.25 -18.59 -6.44
N ALA A 278 35.50 -17.72 -5.80
CA ALA A 278 34.22 -17.20 -6.28
C ALA A 278 34.15 -15.68 -6.12
N MET A 279 33.56 -14.99 -7.10
CA MET A 279 33.36 -13.54 -7.11
C MET A 279 31.97 -13.19 -7.65
N TRP A 280 31.17 -12.44 -6.89
CA TRP A 280 29.92 -11.85 -7.36
C TRP A 280 30.12 -10.49 -8.05
N LEU A 281 29.36 -10.25 -9.11
CA LEU A 281 29.37 -9.03 -9.92
C LEU A 281 27.93 -8.62 -10.28
N GLY A 282 27.55 -7.40 -9.90
CA GLY A 282 26.32 -6.75 -10.39
C GLY A 282 26.56 -6.12 -11.76
N ILE A 283 25.58 -6.24 -12.65
CA ILE A 283 25.54 -5.50 -13.93
C ILE A 283 24.79 -4.19 -13.68
N LYS A 284 25.18 -3.10 -14.36
CA LYS A 284 24.47 -1.83 -14.23
C LYS A 284 22.99 -1.97 -14.61
N ASP A 285 22.11 -1.48 -13.73
CA ASP A 285 20.64 -1.63 -13.77
C ASP A 285 20.08 -1.36 -15.19
N SER A 286 19.79 -2.44 -15.91
CA SER A 286 19.37 -2.43 -17.32
C SER A 286 18.50 -3.66 -17.61
N CYS A 287 17.94 -3.74 -18.83
CA CYS A 287 16.97 -4.77 -19.22
C CYS A 287 17.42 -5.50 -20.48
N MET A 288 16.96 -6.75 -20.65
CA MET A 288 17.23 -7.57 -21.84
C MET A 288 16.52 -7.08 -23.11
N GLY A 289 15.54 -6.18 -22.99
CA GLY A 289 14.72 -5.66 -24.07
C GLY A 289 14.46 -4.16 -23.93
N THR A 290 13.65 -3.60 -24.83
CA THR A 290 13.29 -2.18 -24.84
C THR A 290 11.78 -1.97 -24.70
N LEU A 291 11.40 -0.96 -23.91
CA LEU A 291 10.07 -0.36 -23.92
C LEU A 291 10.16 1.12 -23.55
N ARG A 292 9.60 2.00 -24.38
CA ARG A 292 9.34 3.40 -24.03
C ARG A 292 7.96 3.78 -24.57
N VAL A 293 7.15 4.43 -23.73
CA VAL A 293 5.95 5.14 -24.16
C VAL A 293 6.27 6.64 -24.17
N GLY A 294 5.76 7.33 -25.18
CA GLY A 294 5.86 8.78 -25.28
C GLY A 294 4.86 9.33 -26.30
N PRO A 295 4.93 10.62 -26.62
CA PRO A 295 4.08 11.22 -27.64
C PRO A 295 4.50 10.80 -29.05
N THR A 296 3.60 11.01 -30.02
CA THR A 296 3.91 10.85 -31.45
C THR A 296 4.80 12.00 -31.98
N ASP A 297 4.68 13.20 -31.41
CA ASP A 297 5.40 14.42 -31.78
C ASP A 297 6.12 15.01 -30.55
N LEU A 298 7.33 15.55 -30.72
CA LEU A 298 8.06 16.22 -29.63
C LEU A 298 7.34 17.49 -29.15
N MET A 299 6.51 18.13 -29.98
CA MET A 299 5.64 19.23 -29.53
C MET A 299 4.55 18.78 -28.55
N ASP A 300 4.10 17.53 -28.61
CA ASP A 300 3.11 16.96 -27.68
C ASP A 300 3.74 16.62 -26.29
N MET A 301 5.05 16.84 -26.11
CA MET A 301 5.72 16.79 -24.79
C MET A 301 5.39 18.00 -23.89
N LEU A 302 5.06 19.15 -24.51
CA LEU A 302 4.91 20.46 -23.83
C LEU A 302 3.48 21.00 -23.87
N ARG A 303 2.54 20.26 -24.47
CA ARG A 303 1.13 20.65 -24.58
C ARG A 303 0.33 20.18 -23.39
N SER A 304 -0.42 21.10 -22.79
CA SER A 304 -1.60 20.74 -21.99
C SER A 304 -2.71 20.24 -22.91
N PHE A 305 -3.28 19.09 -22.61
CA PHE A 305 -4.42 18.54 -23.32
C PHE A 305 -5.74 19.06 -22.73
N ARG A 306 -6.80 19.05 -23.53
CA ARG A 306 -8.17 19.33 -23.07
C ARG A 306 -8.86 18.03 -22.64
N PRO A 307 -9.80 18.09 -21.68
CA PRO A 307 -10.84 17.08 -21.47
C PRO A 307 -11.44 16.57 -22.80
N ASP A 308 -11.72 15.28 -22.88
CA ASP A 308 -12.24 14.55 -24.06
C ASP A 308 -11.38 14.64 -25.34
N GLY A 309 -10.17 15.22 -25.25
CA GLY A 309 -9.24 15.35 -26.36
C GLY A 309 -8.63 14.02 -26.82
N GLU A 310 -8.28 13.93 -28.10
CA GLU A 310 -7.57 12.77 -28.64
C GLU A 310 -6.09 12.76 -28.23
N LEU A 311 -5.65 11.66 -27.63
CA LEU A 311 -4.28 11.39 -27.25
C LEU A 311 -3.67 10.34 -28.20
N ARG A 312 -2.48 10.62 -28.74
CA ARG A 312 -1.78 9.78 -29.73
C ARG A 312 -0.45 9.28 -29.17
N LEU A 313 -0.51 8.12 -28.53
CA LEU A 313 0.61 7.49 -27.86
C LEU A 313 1.48 6.72 -28.85
N MET A 314 2.79 6.87 -28.72
CA MET A 314 3.78 6.06 -29.42
C MET A 314 4.38 5.06 -28.45
N VAL A 315 4.01 3.79 -28.59
CA VAL A 315 4.61 2.67 -27.86
C VAL A 315 5.77 2.13 -28.69
N THR A 316 6.98 2.23 -28.18
CA THR A 316 8.19 1.69 -28.82
C THR A 316 8.75 0.54 -28.00
N GLY A 317 9.10 -0.57 -28.63
CA GLY A 317 9.62 -1.74 -27.91
C GLY A 317 9.79 -2.97 -28.79
N ASP A 318 10.19 -4.08 -28.17
CA ASP A 318 10.62 -5.29 -28.88
C ASP A 318 9.49 -6.00 -29.66
N ALA A 319 9.77 -6.48 -30.88
CA ALA A 319 8.77 -7.11 -31.74
C ALA A 319 8.08 -8.33 -31.12
N ARG A 320 6.76 -8.45 -31.29
CA ARG A 320 5.90 -9.49 -30.68
C ARG A 320 5.88 -9.50 -29.15
N ALA A 321 6.37 -8.46 -28.47
CA ALA A 321 6.17 -8.32 -27.03
C ALA A 321 4.73 -7.91 -26.72
N LEU A 322 4.24 -8.39 -25.57
CA LEU A 322 2.93 -8.08 -25.03
C LEU A 322 3.05 -6.88 -24.09
N VAL A 323 2.39 -5.77 -24.38
CA VAL A 323 2.47 -4.52 -23.60
C VAL A 323 1.14 -4.26 -22.90
N GLY A 324 1.14 -4.37 -21.57
CA GLY A 324 0.07 -3.83 -20.73
C GLY A 324 0.29 -2.34 -20.50
N LEU A 325 -0.79 -1.55 -20.62
CA LEU A 325 -0.82 -0.13 -20.35
C LEU A 325 -1.76 0.17 -19.16
N VAL A 326 -1.49 1.27 -18.46
CA VAL A 326 -2.42 1.88 -17.51
C VAL A 326 -2.13 3.38 -17.37
N ALA A 327 -3.18 4.20 -17.31
CA ALA A 327 -3.11 5.61 -16.96
C ALA A 327 -3.58 5.80 -15.51
N VAL A 328 -2.67 6.25 -14.64
CA VAL A 328 -2.91 6.45 -13.20
C VAL A 328 -2.73 7.92 -12.87
N ASP A 329 -3.57 8.47 -11.99
CA ASP A 329 -3.42 9.86 -11.55
C ASP A 329 -2.08 10.09 -10.82
N GLN A 330 -1.42 11.21 -11.12
CA GLN A 330 -0.15 11.58 -10.51
C GLN A 330 -0.25 11.68 -8.98
N ALA A 331 -1.37 12.16 -8.43
CA ALA A 331 -1.55 12.34 -7.00
C ALA A 331 -1.55 11.00 -6.23
N LEU A 332 -2.06 9.91 -6.83
CA LEU A 332 -1.97 8.57 -6.25
C LEU A 332 -0.52 8.07 -6.21
N LEU A 333 0.24 8.34 -7.29
CA LEU A 333 1.62 7.86 -7.45
C LEU A 333 2.66 8.64 -6.62
N THR A 334 2.39 9.87 -6.21
CA THR A 334 3.24 10.63 -5.28
C THR A 334 3.08 10.18 -3.84
N LEU A 335 1.86 9.80 -3.43
CA LEU A 335 1.55 9.19 -2.14
C LEU A 335 2.13 7.76 -2.04
N GLY A 336 1.83 6.90 -3.02
CA GLY A 336 2.08 5.45 -2.97
C GLY A 336 3.50 4.96 -3.27
N LYS A 337 4.57 5.74 -3.03
CA LYS A 337 5.94 5.43 -3.49
C LYS A 337 6.45 4.02 -3.13
N LYS A 338 6.09 3.49 -1.95
CA LYS A 338 6.47 2.13 -1.52
C LYS A 338 5.87 1.04 -2.41
N ASN A 339 4.65 1.23 -2.91
CA ASN A 339 3.90 0.19 -3.63
C ASN A 339 4.02 0.29 -5.16
N LYS A 340 4.55 1.42 -5.69
CA LYS A 340 4.83 1.59 -7.12
C LYS A 340 5.79 0.51 -7.65
N LEU A 341 5.38 -0.22 -8.69
CA LEU A 341 6.25 -1.15 -9.42
C LEU A 341 7.36 -0.39 -10.16
N THR A 342 8.59 -0.90 -10.09
CA THR A 342 9.76 -0.39 -10.83
C THR A 342 10.63 -1.56 -11.28
N GLN A 343 11.45 -1.38 -12.33
CA GLN A 343 12.35 -2.45 -12.79
C GLN A 343 13.30 -2.91 -11.68
N LYS A 344 13.84 -1.98 -10.88
CA LYS A 344 14.71 -2.33 -9.75
C LYS A 344 14.03 -3.28 -8.77
N LYS A 345 12.76 -3.05 -8.39
CA LYS A 345 12.02 -3.97 -7.51
C LYS A 345 11.79 -5.36 -8.12
N ILE A 346 11.76 -5.48 -9.45
CA ILE A 346 11.74 -6.78 -10.13
C ILE A 346 13.10 -7.46 -9.99
N TRP A 347 14.20 -6.73 -10.20
CA TRP A 347 15.55 -7.26 -9.98
C TRP A 347 15.84 -7.61 -8.52
N ASP A 348 15.47 -6.75 -7.56
CA ASP A 348 15.53 -7.00 -6.11
C ASP A 348 14.75 -8.26 -5.68
N MET A 349 13.75 -8.69 -6.46
CA MET A 349 12.99 -9.91 -6.27
C MET A 349 13.62 -11.11 -6.99
N VAL A 350 14.16 -10.93 -8.20
CA VAL A 350 14.89 -11.97 -8.95
C VAL A 350 16.17 -12.38 -8.24
N GLU A 351 16.90 -11.43 -7.62
CA GLU A 351 18.11 -11.74 -6.85
C GLU A 351 17.84 -12.57 -5.59
N ARG A 352 16.60 -12.59 -5.06
CA ARG A 352 16.22 -13.48 -3.95
C ARG A 352 16.11 -14.96 -4.36
N TYR A 353 16.14 -15.25 -5.65
CA TYR A 353 16.24 -16.61 -6.19
C TYR A 353 17.69 -17.03 -6.47
N ASP A 354 18.69 -16.20 -6.16
CA ASP A 354 20.08 -16.63 -6.12
C ASP A 354 20.32 -17.49 -4.87
N ILE A 355 20.49 -18.80 -5.07
CA ILE A 355 20.60 -19.85 -4.05
C ILE A 355 21.88 -19.80 -3.18
N ALA A 356 22.69 -18.76 -3.34
CA ALA A 356 24.08 -18.67 -2.90
C ALA A 356 24.25 -17.61 -1.78
N CYS A 357 24.95 -17.99 -0.70
CA CYS A 357 24.90 -17.25 0.56
C CYS A 357 26.08 -16.30 0.83
N SER A 358 27.26 -16.55 0.27
CA SER A 358 28.36 -15.57 0.27
C SER A 358 28.30 -14.74 -1.00
N ALA A 359 28.92 -13.56 -1.00
CA ALA A 359 29.14 -12.77 -2.21
C ALA A 359 30.51 -13.05 -2.87
N GLY A 360 31.27 -14.01 -2.35
CA GLY A 360 32.52 -14.46 -2.96
C GLY A 360 33.04 -15.72 -2.29
N SER A 361 34.35 -15.81 -2.13
CA SER A 361 35.05 -16.93 -1.48
C SER A 361 34.39 -17.43 -0.19
N GLY A 362 34.38 -18.75 -0.02
CA GLY A 362 34.04 -19.47 1.21
C GLY A 362 35.28 -19.89 2.00
N GLN A 363 35.08 -20.64 3.09
CA GLN A 363 36.13 -20.98 4.06
C GLN A 363 37.28 -21.84 3.49
N ASN A 364 36.96 -22.76 2.57
CA ASN A 364 37.87 -23.71 1.94
C ASN A 364 37.33 -24.09 0.56
N HIS A 365 37.99 -25.01 -0.15
CA HIS A 365 37.59 -25.40 -1.51
C HIS A 365 36.13 -25.90 -1.60
N VAL A 366 35.64 -26.68 -0.63
CA VAL A 366 34.24 -27.13 -0.58
C VAL A 366 33.30 -25.94 -0.30
N GLY A 367 33.68 -25.08 0.65
CA GLY A 367 32.93 -23.89 1.04
C GLY A 367 32.72 -22.91 -0.12
N VAL A 368 33.71 -22.73 -0.99
CA VAL A 368 33.58 -21.89 -2.19
C VAL A 368 32.44 -22.37 -3.10
N PHE A 369 32.26 -23.68 -3.27
CA PHE A 369 31.15 -24.21 -4.06
C PHE A 369 29.81 -24.09 -3.30
N THR A 370 29.73 -24.50 -2.02
CA THR A 370 28.47 -24.40 -1.26
C THR A 370 27.97 -22.96 -1.12
N ASP A 371 28.88 -22.01 -0.92
CA ASP A 371 28.54 -20.60 -0.72
C ASP A 371 28.18 -19.90 -2.04
N ALA A 372 28.64 -20.44 -3.17
CA ALA A 372 28.25 -20.06 -4.53
C ALA A 372 27.03 -20.84 -5.07
N GLY A 373 26.40 -21.71 -4.26
CA GLY A 373 25.19 -22.46 -4.64
C GLY A 373 25.45 -23.68 -5.53
N LEU A 374 26.66 -24.23 -5.54
CA LEU A 374 27.05 -25.40 -6.30
C LEU A 374 27.29 -26.62 -5.40
N ASP A 375 26.77 -27.78 -5.82
CA ASP A 375 27.22 -29.07 -5.34
C ASP A 375 28.31 -29.64 -6.25
N MET A 376 29.36 -30.23 -5.66
CA MET A 376 30.44 -30.92 -6.37
C MET A 376 30.65 -32.32 -5.81
N VAL A 377 31.02 -33.26 -6.68
CA VAL A 377 31.39 -34.65 -6.33
C VAL A 377 32.57 -35.07 -7.20
N THR A 378 33.63 -35.64 -6.60
CA THR A 378 34.80 -36.14 -7.35
C THR A 378 35.11 -37.59 -7.05
N ASN A 379 35.87 -38.22 -7.95
CA ASN A 379 36.37 -39.59 -7.81
C ASN A 379 37.36 -39.78 -6.63
N ILE A 380 37.82 -38.68 -6.01
CA ILE A 380 38.71 -38.67 -4.85
C ILE A 380 37.90 -38.70 -3.53
N GLY A 381 36.56 -38.61 -3.62
CA GLY A 381 35.66 -38.59 -2.45
C GLY A 381 35.43 -37.20 -1.86
N ILE A 382 36.02 -36.15 -2.46
CA ILE A 382 35.69 -34.76 -2.11
C ILE A 382 34.27 -34.47 -2.62
N ARG A 383 33.38 -34.09 -1.70
CA ARG A 383 32.00 -33.70 -2.00
C ARG A 383 31.54 -32.54 -1.13
N THR A 384 30.61 -31.76 -1.64
CA THR A 384 29.80 -30.83 -0.84
C THR A 384 28.80 -31.59 0.05
N VAL A 385 28.21 -30.87 1.02
CA VAL A 385 27.02 -31.31 1.74
C VAL A 385 25.81 -30.71 1.02
N ALA A 386 25.03 -31.57 0.36
CA ALA A 386 23.83 -31.16 -0.35
C ALA A 386 22.85 -30.43 0.59
N ARG A 387 22.32 -29.29 0.15
CA ARG A 387 21.43 -28.45 0.97
C ARG A 387 20.01 -29.00 1.04
N THR A 388 19.45 -28.98 2.24
CA THR A 388 18.02 -29.25 2.51
C THR A 388 17.14 -28.00 2.48
N GLU A 389 17.74 -26.81 2.62
CA GLU A 389 17.04 -25.53 2.74
C GLU A 389 17.55 -24.50 1.72
N LEU A 390 16.64 -23.65 1.25
CA LEU A 390 16.92 -22.60 0.25
C LEU A 390 17.43 -21.28 0.85
N LEU A 391 17.25 -21.07 2.16
CA LEU A 391 17.58 -19.82 2.84
C LEU A 391 18.88 -19.93 3.65
N CYS A 392 19.60 -18.82 3.71
CA CYS A 392 20.83 -18.70 4.50
C CYS A 392 20.49 -18.42 5.98
N PRO A 393 21.14 -19.09 6.96
CA PRO A 393 20.91 -18.79 8.37
C PRO A 393 21.38 -17.37 8.73
N GLN A 394 20.47 -16.53 9.21
CA GLN A 394 20.78 -15.17 9.69
C GLN A 394 20.81 -15.11 11.22
N GLN A 395 21.65 -14.23 11.78
CA GLN A 395 21.69 -13.96 13.22
C GLN A 395 20.65 -12.89 13.60
N SER A 396 19.84 -13.16 14.62
CA SER A 396 18.78 -12.24 15.09
C SER A 396 19.29 -11.30 16.18
N HIS A 397 19.22 -9.99 15.95
CA HIS A 397 19.50 -8.98 16.98
C HIS A 397 18.26 -8.71 17.85
N ARG A 398 18.40 -8.82 19.17
CA ARG A 398 17.38 -8.36 20.14
C ARG A 398 17.61 -6.88 20.50
N ARG A 399 16.52 -6.14 20.71
CA ARG A 399 16.51 -4.73 21.15
C ARG A 399 15.99 -4.60 22.58
N HIS A 400 16.39 -3.52 23.25
CA HIS A 400 16.03 -3.20 24.64
C HIS A 400 14.83 -2.23 24.68
N ARG A 401 14.05 -2.20 25.77
CA ARG A 401 12.96 -1.22 26.01
C ARG A 401 13.20 -0.39 27.27
N SER A 402 12.42 0.68 27.45
CA SER A 402 12.51 1.65 28.55
C SER A 402 11.60 1.33 29.75
N LEU A 403 11.97 1.86 30.92
CA LEU A 403 11.43 1.44 32.23
C LEU A 403 10.00 1.92 32.55
N LYS A 404 9.53 3.07 32.05
CA LYS A 404 8.14 3.52 32.34
C LYS A 404 7.08 2.83 31.48
N LYS A 405 7.44 2.44 30.25
CA LYS A 405 6.61 1.55 29.42
C LYS A 405 6.58 0.12 29.99
N LEU A 406 7.46 -0.22 30.93
CA LEU A 406 7.38 -1.46 31.70
C LEU A 406 6.16 -1.44 32.61
N GLU A 407 5.96 -0.45 33.48
CA GLU A 407 4.89 -0.50 34.50
C GLU A 407 3.47 -0.67 33.93
N ARG A 408 3.09 0.16 32.93
CA ARG A 408 1.79 -0.02 32.23
C ARG A 408 1.70 -1.42 31.57
N LYS A 409 2.78 -1.89 30.94
CA LYS A 409 2.84 -3.20 30.27
C LYS A 409 2.84 -4.38 31.25
N THR A 410 3.51 -4.30 32.38
CA THR A 410 3.56 -5.31 33.44
C THR A 410 2.21 -5.43 34.14
N LYS A 411 1.47 -4.32 34.31
CA LYS A 411 0.08 -4.36 34.78
C LYS A 411 -0.84 -5.09 33.80
N VAL A 412 -0.71 -4.83 32.50
CA VAL A 412 -1.46 -5.56 31.45
C VAL A 412 -1.03 -7.04 31.38
N GLU A 413 0.27 -7.35 31.40
CA GLU A 413 0.79 -8.71 31.34
C GLU A 413 0.49 -9.54 32.60
N GLY A 414 0.27 -8.88 33.75
CA GLY A 414 -0.10 -9.51 35.02
C GLY A 414 -1.49 -10.15 35.03
N TYR A 415 -2.36 -9.85 34.06
CA TYR A 415 -3.56 -10.64 33.80
C TYR A 415 -3.22 -11.84 32.93
N GLU A 416 -3.64 -13.04 33.32
CA GLU A 416 -3.39 -14.26 32.52
C GLU A 416 -4.31 -14.36 31.29
N MET A 417 -5.56 -13.88 31.42
CA MET A 417 -6.58 -14.02 30.37
C MET A 417 -6.49 -12.89 29.32
N PRO A 418 -6.47 -13.18 28.01
CA PRO A 418 -6.31 -12.16 26.97
C PRO A 418 -7.46 -11.13 26.94
N LEU A 419 -8.69 -11.56 27.27
CA LEU A 419 -9.84 -10.65 27.41
C LEU A 419 -9.62 -9.62 28.53
N GLU A 420 -9.01 -10.02 29.65
CA GLU A 420 -8.75 -9.13 30.77
C GLU A 420 -7.61 -8.15 30.45
N ARG A 421 -6.60 -8.57 29.67
CA ARG A 421 -5.60 -7.67 29.08
C ARG A 421 -6.26 -6.61 28.20
N GLN A 422 -7.17 -7.01 27.31
CA GLN A 422 -7.90 -6.08 26.43
C GLN A 422 -8.75 -5.09 27.24
N CYS A 423 -9.48 -5.56 28.26
CA CYS A 423 -10.27 -4.70 29.14
C CYS A 423 -9.41 -3.76 30.00
N CYS A 424 -8.23 -4.20 30.43
CA CYS A 424 -7.25 -3.36 31.12
C CYS A 424 -6.72 -2.25 30.20
N MET A 425 -6.35 -2.56 28.96
CA MET A 425 -5.89 -1.57 27.96
C MET A 425 -6.99 -0.56 27.62
N ALA A 426 -8.23 -1.01 27.36
CA ALA A 426 -9.38 -0.13 27.13
C ALA A 426 -9.77 0.72 28.37
N GLY A 427 -9.37 0.29 29.57
CA GLY A 427 -9.45 1.07 30.80
C GLY A 427 -8.41 2.20 30.85
N MET A 428 -7.22 2.01 30.27
CA MET A 428 -6.13 3.01 30.30
C MET A 428 -6.31 4.18 29.33
N GLN A 429 -7.12 4.03 28.28
CA GLN A 429 -7.64 5.13 27.45
C GLN A 429 -8.30 6.22 28.34
N GLU A 430 -8.30 7.49 27.93
CA GLU A 430 -8.99 8.58 28.67
C GLU A 430 -10.51 8.56 28.35
N SER A 431 -11.18 9.71 28.17
CA SER A 431 -12.57 9.76 27.71
C SER A 431 -12.92 11.19 27.25
N PRO A 432 -13.47 11.41 26.03
CA PRO A 432 -13.50 12.76 25.45
C PRO A 432 -14.57 13.63 26.11
N MET A 433 -15.50 12.97 26.81
CA MET A 433 -16.56 13.58 27.61
C MET A 433 -16.26 13.52 29.12
N GLY A 434 -14.99 13.33 29.52
CA GLY A 434 -14.52 13.38 30.91
C GLY A 434 -15.20 12.41 31.87
N HIS A 435 -15.64 11.23 31.38
CA HIS A 435 -16.39 10.28 32.20
C HIS A 435 -15.50 9.54 33.21
N THR A 436 -15.95 9.42 34.46
CA THR A 436 -15.23 8.64 35.50
C THR A 436 -15.21 7.14 35.16
N CYS A 437 -14.22 6.42 35.70
CA CYS A 437 -14.06 4.98 35.51
C CYS A 437 -15.35 4.20 35.83
N GLU A 438 -16.06 4.56 36.90
CA GLU A 438 -17.33 3.93 37.29
C GLU A 438 -18.40 4.07 36.18
N LYS A 439 -18.56 5.28 35.63
CA LYS A 439 -19.51 5.54 34.53
C LYS A 439 -19.13 4.81 33.24
N ARG A 440 -17.82 4.70 32.95
CA ARG A 440 -17.31 3.93 31.79
C ARG A 440 -17.59 2.43 31.95
N VAL A 441 -17.37 1.87 33.14
CA VAL A 441 -17.50 0.44 33.44
C VAL A 441 -18.94 -0.09 33.34
N HIS A 442 -19.95 0.76 33.55
CA HIS A 442 -21.35 0.40 33.27
C HIS A 442 -21.61 0.07 31.78
N ARG A 443 -20.77 0.54 30.85
CA ARG A 443 -20.84 0.22 29.40
C ARG A 443 -20.03 -1.02 29.00
N VAL A 444 -19.29 -1.63 29.93
CA VAL A 444 -18.51 -2.85 29.67
C VAL A 444 -19.44 -4.06 29.82
N HIS A 445 -19.58 -4.86 28.76
CA HIS A 445 -20.52 -5.99 28.70
C HIS A 445 -19.85 -7.37 28.83
N GLN A 446 -18.53 -7.44 28.70
CA GLN A 446 -17.70 -8.66 28.60
C GLN A 446 -17.46 -9.37 29.95
N GLY A 447 -18.46 -9.37 30.84
CA GLY A 447 -18.43 -10.09 32.11
C GLY A 447 -17.78 -9.35 33.30
N PRO A 448 -17.86 -9.93 34.51
CA PRO A 448 -17.46 -9.24 35.75
C PRO A 448 -15.94 -9.11 35.94
N SER A 449 -15.12 -10.05 35.45
CA SER A 449 -13.66 -9.96 35.60
C SER A 449 -13.06 -8.89 34.68
N CYS A 450 -13.53 -8.80 33.43
CA CYS A 450 -13.25 -7.68 32.53
C CYS A 450 -13.59 -6.32 33.16
N ARG A 451 -14.74 -6.19 33.83
CA ARG A 451 -15.12 -4.96 34.56
C ARG A 451 -14.15 -4.62 35.71
N ALA A 452 -13.66 -5.63 36.43
CA ALA A 452 -12.66 -5.44 37.48
C ALA A 452 -11.30 -5.01 36.90
N ALA A 453 -10.83 -5.66 35.84
CA ALA A 453 -9.59 -5.30 35.14
C ALA A 453 -9.64 -3.89 34.54
N PHE A 454 -10.78 -3.51 33.96
CA PHE A 454 -11.02 -2.14 33.47
C PHE A 454 -10.97 -1.12 34.62
N LEU A 455 -11.65 -1.38 35.75
CA LEU A 455 -11.64 -0.47 36.91
C LEU A 455 -10.23 -0.24 37.47
N ASP A 456 -9.47 -1.32 37.65
CA ASP A 456 -8.11 -1.32 38.20
C ASP A 456 -7.14 -0.54 37.28
N CYS A 457 -7.15 -0.84 35.98
CA CYS A 457 -6.28 -0.17 35.02
C CYS A 457 -6.72 1.27 34.68
N CYS A 458 -8.01 1.58 34.74
CA CYS A 458 -8.52 2.95 34.58
C CYS A 458 -8.11 3.85 35.74
N ARG A 459 -8.17 3.35 36.99
CA ARG A 459 -7.68 4.09 38.16
C ARG A 459 -6.17 4.32 38.10
N LEU A 460 -5.39 3.30 37.76
CA LEU A 460 -3.95 3.47 37.54
C LEU A 460 -3.63 4.53 36.47
N SER A 461 -4.43 4.61 35.39
CA SER A 461 -4.27 5.67 34.38
C SER A 461 -4.63 7.06 34.93
N GLN A 462 -5.70 7.17 35.73
CA GLN A 462 -6.08 8.42 36.40
C GLN A 462 -5.03 8.89 37.43
N ASP A 463 -4.41 7.99 38.18
CA ASP A 463 -3.38 8.31 39.16
C ASP A 463 -2.11 8.83 38.47
N LEU A 464 -1.66 8.15 37.40
CA LEU A 464 -0.53 8.61 36.57
C LEU A 464 -0.83 9.96 35.88
N SER A 465 -2.04 10.15 35.33
CA SER A 465 -2.50 11.40 34.71
C SER A 465 -2.62 12.53 35.76
N GLN A 466 -2.85 12.22 37.05
CA GLN A 466 -2.80 13.22 38.13
C GLN A 466 -1.36 13.65 38.49
N GLU A 467 -0.40 12.72 38.52
CA GLU A 467 1.02 13.08 38.70
C GLU A 467 1.57 13.93 37.53
N GLU A 468 1.10 13.66 36.31
CA GLU A 468 1.40 14.46 35.10
C GLU A 468 0.74 15.86 35.20
N ARG A 469 -0.52 15.96 35.62
CA ARG A 469 -1.23 17.24 35.83
C ARG A 469 -0.63 18.08 36.96
N ALA A 470 -0.07 17.46 37.99
CA ALA A 470 0.64 18.16 39.07
C ALA A 470 1.93 18.89 38.59
N GLN A 471 2.47 18.53 37.41
CA GLN A 471 3.64 19.18 36.81
C GLN A 471 3.26 20.25 35.77
N LEU A 472 1.97 20.41 35.42
CA LEU A 472 1.48 21.27 34.34
C LEU A 472 0.48 22.34 34.83
N LEU A 473 0.94 23.20 35.74
CA LEU A 473 0.21 24.39 36.18
C LEU A 473 0.48 25.61 35.28
N LEU A 474 -0.15 25.66 34.10
CA LEU A 474 -0.45 26.93 33.38
C LEU A 474 -1.42 26.73 32.20
N GLY A 475 -2.61 27.33 32.30
CA GLY A 475 -3.45 27.75 31.16
C GLY A 475 -4.00 26.71 30.17
N LYS A 476 -5.21 26.18 30.42
CA LYS A 476 -6.10 25.68 29.33
C LYS A 476 -7.17 26.72 29.00
N SER A 477 -7.34 27.03 27.72
CA SER A 477 -8.59 27.54 27.13
C SER A 477 -9.22 26.40 26.33
N ALA A 478 -10.52 26.17 26.47
CA ALA A 478 -11.15 24.90 26.08
C ALA A 478 -11.04 24.55 24.58
N ASP A 479 -10.28 23.49 24.29
CA ASP A 479 -10.30 22.77 23.01
C ASP A 479 -11.50 21.81 22.94
N TYR A 480 -12.03 21.63 21.73
CA TYR A 480 -12.76 20.43 21.31
C TYR A 480 -11.83 19.60 20.44
N GLU A 481 -12.11 18.29 20.33
CA GLU A 481 -11.39 17.30 19.50
C GLU A 481 -9.99 16.91 19.99
N ASP A 482 -9.97 15.96 20.93
CA ASP A 482 -8.86 15.03 21.14
C ASP A 482 -9.44 13.62 21.41
N GLU A 483 -8.58 12.59 21.35
CA GLU A 483 -8.85 11.13 21.41
C GLU A 483 -9.10 10.43 20.03
N GLU A 484 -8.44 9.30 19.70
CA GLU A 484 -7.46 8.51 20.48
C GLU A 484 -6.50 7.66 19.62
N GLU A 485 -5.33 7.31 20.17
CA GLU A 485 -4.35 6.38 19.57
C GLU A 485 -4.16 5.18 20.52
N CYS A 486 -4.33 3.93 20.03
CA CYS A 486 -4.32 2.71 20.84
C CYS A 486 -3.32 1.65 20.31
N TRP A 487 -3.11 0.56 21.06
CA TRP A 487 -1.91 -0.29 20.98
C TRP A 487 -1.90 -1.29 19.81
N GLU A 488 -0.71 -1.49 19.21
CA GLU A 488 -0.36 -2.66 18.37
C GLU A 488 -0.60 -3.97 19.18
N GLU A 489 -1.07 -5.09 18.60
CA GLU A 489 -0.75 -5.60 17.25
C GLU A 489 -1.95 -5.80 16.29
N ASP A 490 -3.21 -5.60 16.70
CA ASP A 490 -4.39 -5.70 15.80
C ASP A 490 -4.87 -4.35 15.23
N CYS A 491 -4.50 -3.21 15.83
CA CYS A 491 -5.01 -1.87 15.48
C CYS A 491 -4.42 -1.26 14.18
N SER A 492 -4.16 -2.07 13.16
CA SER A 492 -3.52 -1.65 11.90
C SER A 492 -4.42 -0.89 10.90
N GLU A 493 -5.69 -0.60 11.25
CA GLU A 493 -6.66 0.08 10.37
C GLU A 493 -7.39 1.30 10.99
N GLU A 494 -7.24 1.62 12.28
CA GLU A 494 -8.23 2.49 12.96
C GLU A 494 -7.90 4.01 13.03
N MET A 495 -6.70 4.44 12.62
CA MET A 495 -6.51 5.80 12.07
C MET A 495 -6.47 5.76 10.54
N ASN A 496 -7.59 5.38 9.92
CA ASN A 496 -7.80 5.55 8.49
C ASN A 496 -8.06 7.04 8.16
N MET A 497 -7.03 7.86 8.37
CA MET A 497 -6.98 9.26 7.99
C MET A 497 -7.39 9.38 6.52
N MET A 498 -8.43 10.19 6.24
CA MET A 498 -8.96 10.36 4.89
C MET A 498 -8.03 11.22 4.03
N VAL A 499 -6.87 10.66 3.68
CA VAL A 499 -6.09 11.04 2.51
C VAL A 499 -7.04 11.10 1.33
N CYS A 500 -7.12 12.25 0.65
CA CYS A 500 -8.12 12.56 -0.37
C CYS A 500 -8.37 11.37 -1.32
N SER A 501 -9.44 10.63 -1.07
CA SER A 501 -9.62 9.26 -1.57
C SER A 501 -10.31 9.20 -2.93
N PHE A 502 -10.94 10.30 -3.34
CA PHE A 502 -11.56 10.43 -4.66
C PHE A 502 -10.49 10.80 -5.71
N PHE A 503 -9.80 9.77 -6.19
CA PHE A 503 -9.08 9.84 -7.46
C PHE A 503 -10.02 9.39 -8.58
N PRO A 504 -9.97 10.02 -9.78
CA PRO A 504 -10.65 9.46 -10.94
C PRO A 504 -10.11 8.05 -11.25
N GLU A 505 -10.98 7.16 -11.71
CA GLU A 505 -10.61 5.76 -11.96
C GLU A 505 -9.44 5.64 -12.95
N SER A 506 -8.54 4.68 -12.69
CA SER A 506 -7.40 4.43 -13.58
C SER A 506 -7.88 3.79 -14.88
N TRP A 507 -7.64 4.49 -15.99
CA TRP A 507 -8.12 4.12 -17.33
C TRP A 507 -6.96 3.61 -18.19
N LEU A 508 -7.20 3.42 -19.49
CA LEU A 508 -6.24 2.84 -20.44
C LEU A 508 -5.70 1.45 -20.01
N TRP A 509 -6.50 0.68 -19.26
CA TRP A 509 -6.18 -0.69 -18.85
C TRP A 509 -6.33 -1.65 -20.05
N VAL A 510 -5.37 -1.58 -20.98
CA VAL A 510 -5.39 -2.30 -22.26
C VAL A 510 -4.11 -3.12 -22.45
N GLN A 511 -4.22 -4.17 -23.26
CA GLN A 511 -3.14 -5.11 -23.54
C GLN A 511 -2.92 -5.22 -25.05
N GLU A 512 -1.77 -4.74 -25.52
CA GLU A 512 -1.42 -4.67 -26.95
C GLU A 512 -0.31 -5.66 -27.31
N VAL A 513 -0.32 -6.14 -28.55
CA VAL A 513 0.74 -7.01 -29.10
C VAL A 513 1.53 -6.23 -30.15
N LEU A 514 2.80 -5.95 -29.89
CA LEU A 514 3.62 -5.18 -30.82
C LEU A 514 3.81 -5.94 -32.15
N PRO A 515 3.52 -5.34 -33.32
CA PRO A 515 3.58 -6.02 -34.61
C PRO A 515 5.00 -6.48 -35.00
N ASN A 516 5.09 -7.35 -36.01
CA ASN A 516 6.36 -7.91 -36.46
C ASN A 516 7.09 -6.94 -37.41
N THR A 517 8.26 -6.41 -37.01
CA THR A 517 9.05 -5.47 -37.81
C THR A 517 9.81 -6.08 -38.97
N THR A 518 10.03 -5.25 -39.99
CA THR A 518 11.01 -5.42 -41.08
C THR A 518 12.38 -4.82 -40.77
N ASP A 519 12.49 -4.00 -39.73
CA ASP A 519 13.71 -3.26 -39.37
C ASP A 519 14.76 -4.17 -38.73
N SER A 520 16.02 -3.99 -39.13
CA SER A 520 17.17 -4.80 -38.71
C SER A 520 17.53 -4.73 -37.22
N SER A 521 16.92 -3.82 -36.46
CA SER A 521 17.10 -3.66 -35.02
C SER A 521 16.11 -4.47 -34.16
N GLY A 522 15.01 -4.97 -34.75
CA GLY A 522 13.96 -5.70 -34.02
C GLY A 522 13.10 -4.86 -33.06
N ILE A 523 13.22 -3.53 -33.10
CA ILE A 523 12.45 -2.58 -32.28
C ILE A 523 11.30 -2.01 -33.11
N VAL A 524 10.08 -2.14 -32.60
CA VAL A 524 8.83 -1.67 -33.19
C VAL A 524 8.50 -0.27 -32.71
N LYS A 525 7.77 0.47 -33.54
CA LYS A 525 7.00 1.65 -33.13
C LYS A 525 5.53 1.40 -33.47
N HIS A 526 4.65 1.43 -32.47
CA HIS A 526 3.22 1.20 -32.62
C HIS A 526 2.45 2.40 -32.06
N GLN A 527 1.48 2.92 -32.83
CA GLN A 527 0.73 4.12 -32.46
C GLN A 527 -0.68 3.76 -31.98
N ILE A 528 -0.99 4.13 -30.75
CA ILE A 528 -2.31 3.94 -30.13
C ILE A 528 -3.02 5.30 -30.11
N LYS A 529 -4.30 5.30 -30.46
CA LYS A 529 -5.19 6.46 -30.33
C LYS A 529 -6.21 6.19 -29.24
N THR A 530 -6.36 7.12 -28.32
CA THR A 530 -7.36 7.04 -27.24
C THR A 530 -7.93 8.44 -26.97
N LYS A 531 -9.05 8.52 -26.25
CA LYS A 531 -9.57 9.78 -25.72
C LYS A 531 -9.18 9.92 -24.26
N LEU A 532 -8.89 11.16 -23.85
CA LEU A 532 -8.71 11.51 -22.45
C LEU A 532 -10.07 11.55 -21.74
N PRO A 533 -10.16 11.19 -20.44
CA PRO A 533 -11.35 11.44 -19.64
C PRO A 533 -11.69 12.94 -19.56
N HIS A 534 -12.93 13.25 -19.15
CA HIS A 534 -13.34 14.63 -18.88
C HIS A 534 -12.65 15.25 -17.64
N SER A 535 -11.95 14.43 -16.84
CA SER A 535 -11.24 14.84 -15.62
C SER A 535 -10.01 15.72 -15.91
N ILE A 536 -9.97 16.88 -15.27
CA ILE A 536 -8.86 17.84 -15.38
C ILE A 536 -7.75 17.45 -14.38
N THR A 537 -6.93 16.46 -14.70
CA THR A 537 -5.81 16.02 -13.84
C THR A 537 -4.53 15.68 -14.64
N THR A 538 -3.44 15.37 -13.94
CA THR A 538 -2.19 14.90 -14.57
C THR A 538 -2.13 13.39 -14.52
N TRP A 539 -2.10 12.76 -15.68
CA TRP A 539 -2.02 11.30 -15.82
C TRP A 539 -0.58 10.85 -16.03
N HIS A 540 -0.15 9.86 -15.25
CA HIS A 540 1.05 9.08 -15.55
C HIS A 540 0.65 7.78 -16.24
N ILE A 541 1.06 7.65 -17.50
CA ILE A 541 0.91 6.44 -18.28
C ILE A 541 2.11 5.54 -18.01
N LEU A 542 1.84 4.37 -17.47
CA LEU A 542 2.80 3.31 -17.19
C LEU A 542 2.63 2.19 -18.23
N ALA A 543 3.73 1.56 -18.62
CA ALA A 543 3.71 0.40 -19.50
C ALA A 543 4.57 -0.73 -18.94
N VAL A 544 4.07 -1.95 -19.06
CA VAL A 544 4.79 -3.18 -18.71
C VAL A 544 4.79 -4.09 -19.94
N SER A 545 5.98 -4.39 -20.45
CA SER A 545 6.18 -5.29 -21.60
C SER A 545 6.66 -6.66 -21.14
N MET A 546 6.17 -7.72 -21.78
CA MET A 546 6.56 -9.10 -21.54
C MET A 546 6.85 -9.82 -22.86
N ARG A 547 7.99 -10.51 -22.94
CA ARG A 547 8.38 -11.34 -24.09
C ARG A 547 9.07 -12.63 -23.62
N LYS A 548 8.69 -13.78 -24.19
CA LYS A 548 9.10 -15.11 -23.67
C LYS A 548 10.62 -15.34 -23.59
N ASP A 549 11.40 -14.64 -24.41
CA ASP A 549 12.86 -14.72 -24.52
C ASP A 549 13.61 -13.54 -23.87
N ARG A 550 12.91 -12.48 -23.44
CA ARG A 550 13.50 -11.26 -22.86
C ARG A 550 12.90 -10.84 -21.51
N GLY A 551 11.98 -11.64 -20.96
CA GLY A 551 11.42 -11.42 -19.62
C GLY A 551 10.40 -10.27 -19.56
N ILE A 552 10.44 -9.51 -18.47
CA ILE A 552 9.52 -8.41 -18.16
C ILE A 552 10.30 -7.09 -18.06
N TYR A 553 9.73 -6.03 -18.64
CA TYR A 553 10.27 -4.67 -18.66
C TYR A 553 9.21 -3.68 -18.17
N VAL A 554 9.56 -2.78 -17.22
CA VAL A 554 8.72 -1.67 -16.76
C VAL A 554 9.24 -0.35 -17.32
N SER A 555 8.40 0.42 -18.03
CA SER A 555 8.81 1.71 -18.58
C SER A 555 8.99 2.81 -17.53
N ALA A 556 9.77 3.82 -17.88
CA ALA A 556 9.59 5.13 -17.28
C ALA A 556 8.14 5.61 -17.50
N PRO A 557 7.52 6.35 -16.55
CA PRO A 557 6.20 6.93 -16.75
C PRO A 557 6.24 8.03 -17.82
N TYR A 558 5.24 8.04 -18.71
CA TYR A 558 4.96 9.19 -19.56
C TYR A 558 3.90 10.07 -18.90
N THR A 559 4.12 11.38 -18.83
CA THR A 559 3.24 12.32 -18.12
C THR A 559 2.39 13.10 -19.12
N VAL A 560 1.06 13.12 -18.89
CA VAL A 560 0.08 13.82 -19.72
C VAL A 560 -0.73 14.77 -18.84
N LEU A 561 -0.55 16.07 -19.02
CA LEU A 561 -1.27 17.11 -18.28
C LEU A 561 -2.59 17.46 -18.98
N VAL A 562 -3.73 17.22 -18.34
CA VAL A 562 -5.03 17.73 -18.79
C VAL A 562 -5.35 19.01 -18.03
N LYS A 563 -5.50 20.13 -18.73
CA LYS A 563 -5.82 21.45 -18.14
C LYS A 563 -6.73 22.25 -19.06
N LEU A 564 -7.87 22.70 -18.54
CA LEU A 564 -8.64 23.78 -19.14
C LEU A 564 -8.06 25.13 -18.67
N PRO A 565 -7.79 26.09 -19.57
CA PRO A 565 -7.24 27.39 -19.20
C PRO A 565 -8.29 28.31 -18.54
N PHE A 566 -9.57 28.05 -18.77
CA PHE A 566 -10.68 28.74 -18.12
C PHE A 566 -11.83 27.75 -17.94
N PHE A 567 -12.45 27.71 -16.75
CA PHE A 567 -13.70 26.99 -16.51
C PHE A 567 -14.50 27.57 -15.35
N VAL A 568 -15.77 27.16 -15.26
CA VAL A 568 -16.74 27.55 -14.23
C VAL A 568 -17.10 26.32 -13.41
N ASP A 569 -17.20 26.49 -12.10
CA ASP A 569 -17.59 25.47 -11.12
C ASP A 569 -18.76 26.00 -10.29
N LEU A 570 -19.75 25.16 -10.01
CA LEU A 570 -20.97 25.54 -9.29
C LEU A 570 -21.07 24.72 -8.02
N ARG A 571 -20.78 25.34 -6.88
CA ARG A 571 -20.91 24.70 -5.57
C ARG A 571 -22.39 24.63 -5.20
N LEU A 572 -22.98 23.45 -5.39
CA LEU A 572 -24.34 23.11 -4.96
C LEU A 572 -24.29 22.34 -3.62
N PRO A 573 -25.20 22.62 -2.67
CA PRO A 573 -25.42 21.72 -1.54
C PRO A 573 -26.11 20.43 -2.03
N PRO A 574 -25.94 19.29 -1.31
CA PRO A 574 -26.50 18.00 -1.74
C PRO A 574 -28.04 17.94 -1.69
N ALA A 575 -28.67 18.86 -0.96
CA ALA A 575 -30.11 19.08 -0.92
C ALA A 575 -30.42 20.54 -0.55
N ALA A 576 -31.65 20.97 -0.79
CA ALA A 576 -32.17 22.30 -0.44
C ALA A 576 -33.62 22.16 0.06
N ILE A 577 -34.01 22.93 1.08
CA ILE A 577 -35.41 22.95 1.53
C ILE A 577 -36.20 23.96 0.69
N ARG A 578 -37.45 23.65 0.33
CA ARG A 578 -38.29 24.58 -0.44
C ARG A 578 -38.54 25.85 0.39
N ASN A 579 -38.41 27.00 -0.27
CA ASN A 579 -38.47 28.35 0.31
C ASN A 579 -37.28 28.72 1.23
N GLU A 580 -36.22 27.92 1.29
CA GLU A 580 -34.95 28.28 1.90
C GLU A 580 -34.15 29.23 0.99
N GLN A 581 -33.57 30.30 1.55
CA GLN A 581 -32.72 31.22 0.79
C GLN A 581 -31.26 30.76 0.84
N LEU A 582 -30.76 30.21 -0.27
CA LEU A 582 -29.41 29.66 -0.38
C LEU A 582 -28.48 30.53 -1.23
N GLU A 583 -27.23 30.67 -0.79
CA GLU A 583 -26.16 31.33 -1.54
C GLU A 583 -25.39 30.31 -2.39
N LEU A 584 -25.79 30.11 -3.65
CA LEU A 584 -25.07 29.23 -4.57
C LEU A 584 -23.82 29.93 -5.12
N ARG A 585 -22.64 29.36 -4.85
CA ARG A 585 -21.35 29.95 -5.25
C ARG A 585 -20.88 29.38 -6.58
N ALA A 586 -20.98 30.19 -7.63
CA ALA A 586 -20.34 29.96 -8.92
C ALA A 586 -18.91 30.52 -8.89
N VAL A 587 -17.91 29.65 -8.93
CA VAL A 587 -16.49 30.01 -8.90
C VAL A 587 -15.91 29.97 -10.31
N LEU A 588 -15.10 30.96 -10.66
CA LEU A 588 -14.52 31.16 -11.99
C LEU A 588 -13.00 31.01 -11.90
N TYR A 589 -12.41 30.06 -12.63
CA TYR A 589 -10.94 29.92 -12.68
C TYR A 589 -10.40 30.43 -14.00
N ASN A 590 -9.35 31.23 -13.91
CA ASN A 590 -8.70 31.86 -15.06
C ASN A 590 -7.19 31.59 -15.02
N TYR A 591 -6.80 30.41 -15.49
CA TYR A 591 -5.40 29.98 -15.68
C TYR A 591 -4.76 30.58 -16.94
N LEU A 592 -5.31 31.68 -17.48
CA LEU A 592 -4.70 32.45 -18.56
C LEU A 592 -3.80 33.53 -17.96
N SER A 593 -2.70 33.85 -18.65
CA SER A 593 -1.74 34.88 -18.25
C SER A 593 -2.28 36.33 -18.28
N GLU A 594 -3.57 36.50 -18.57
CA GLU A 594 -4.23 37.80 -18.71
C GLU A 594 -5.57 37.82 -17.95
N LYS A 595 -5.95 39.00 -17.44
CA LYS A 595 -7.18 39.18 -16.66
C LYS A 595 -8.41 39.18 -17.57
N VAL A 596 -9.14 38.07 -17.65
CA VAL A 596 -10.30 37.94 -18.54
C VAL A 596 -11.52 38.68 -17.97
N ARG A 597 -12.22 39.41 -18.84
CA ARG A 597 -13.54 39.98 -18.55
C ARG A 597 -14.63 38.97 -18.92
N VAL A 598 -15.14 38.26 -17.92
CA VAL A 598 -16.16 37.22 -18.10
C VAL A 598 -17.55 37.82 -17.92
N ARG A 599 -18.52 37.35 -18.69
CA ARG A 599 -19.94 37.54 -18.40
C ARG A 599 -20.51 36.22 -17.90
N VAL A 600 -20.98 36.20 -16.66
CA VAL A 600 -21.76 35.08 -16.13
C VAL A 600 -23.23 35.41 -16.33
N GLU A 601 -23.99 34.44 -16.85
CA GLU A 601 -25.44 34.53 -16.99
C GLU A 601 -26.09 33.39 -16.19
N PHE A 602 -26.88 33.72 -15.16
CA PHE A 602 -27.75 32.74 -14.51
C PHE A 602 -29.09 32.73 -15.25
N PRO A 603 -29.51 31.59 -15.85
CA PRO A 603 -30.76 31.52 -16.59
C PRO A 603 -31.95 31.66 -15.63
N PHE A 604 -33.07 32.18 -16.14
CA PHE A 604 -34.34 32.02 -15.42
C PHE A 604 -34.78 30.56 -15.52
N GLN A 605 -35.12 29.98 -14.37
CA GLN A 605 -35.68 28.64 -14.27
C GLN A 605 -37.01 28.74 -13.53
N GLU A 606 -38.08 28.22 -14.13
CA GLU A 606 -39.40 28.19 -13.51
C GLU A 606 -39.37 27.35 -12.21
N GLY A 607 -39.96 27.89 -11.15
CA GLY A 607 -39.88 27.32 -9.79
C GLY A 607 -38.71 27.81 -8.93
N LEU A 608 -37.72 28.54 -9.48
CA LEU A 608 -36.60 29.10 -8.70
C LEU A 608 -36.62 30.63 -8.63
N CYS A 609 -36.95 31.18 -7.45
CA CYS A 609 -36.87 32.61 -7.18
C CYS A 609 -35.40 33.07 -7.11
N SER A 610 -34.91 33.61 -8.23
CA SER A 610 -33.57 34.19 -8.36
C SER A 610 -33.64 35.64 -8.85
N ALA A 611 -32.48 36.29 -9.04
CA ALA A 611 -32.40 37.61 -9.65
C ALA A 611 -32.71 37.61 -11.17
N ALA A 612 -32.92 36.45 -11.79
CA ALA A 612 -33.29 36.33 -13.20
C ALA A 612 -34.82 36.45 -13.39
N GLN A 613 -35.22 37.02 -14.53
CA GLN A 613 -36.62 37.15 -14.95
C GLN A 613 -36.84 36.33 -16.24
N PRO A 614 -38.09 35.91 -16.56
CA PRO A 614 -38.38 35.08 -17.74
C PRO A 614 -37.81 35.63 -19.06
N GLU A 615 -37.81 36.96 -19.24
CA GLU A 615 -37.27 37.62 -20.43
C GLU A 615 -35.80 38.04 -20.30
N LYS A 616 -35.21 37.95 -19.09
CA LYS A 616 -33.90 38.53 -18.74
C LYS A 616 -33.18 37.67 -17.70
N SER A 617 -32.29 36.79 -18.17
CA SER A 617 -31.24 36.14 -17.36
C SER A 617 -30.51 37.16 -16.46
N ALA A 618 -30.20 36.79 -15.22
CA ALA A 618 -29.35 37.63 -14.37
C ALA A 618 -27.92 37.63 -14.94
N ARG A 619 -27.39 38.80 -15.26
CA ARG A 619 -26.09 38.97 -15.94
C ARG A 619 -25.14 39.78 -15.09
N GLN A 620 -23.96 39.24 -14.81
CA GLN A 620 -22.89 39.97 -14.13
C GLN A 620 -21.61 39.94 -14.96
N LEU A 621 -20.97 41.10 -15.11
CA LEU A 621 -19.67 41.26 -15.76
C LEU A 621 -18.58 41.29 -14.69
N VAL A 622 -17.78 40.23 -14.61
CA VAL A 622 -16.73 40.05 -13.60
C VAL A 622 -15.37 40.09 -14.29
N TRP A 623 -14.43 40.84 -13.70
CA TRP A 623 -13.03 40.83 -14.10
C TRP A 623 -12.29 39.77 -13.27
N VAL A 624 -12.02 38.61 -13.85
CA VAL A 624 -11.49 37.44 -13.14
C VAL A 624 -9.95 37.52 -13.10
N PRO A 625 -9.32 37.75 -11.93
CA PRO A 625 -7.87 37.56 -11.75
C PRO A 625 -7.52 36.06 -11.79
N GLN A 626 -6.28 35.70 -11.50
CA GLN A 626 -5.81 34.31 -11.55
C GLN A 626 -6.26 33.50 -10.30
N ASP A 627 -6.95 32.37 -10.53
CA ASP A 627 -7.32 31.21 -9.67
C ASP A 627 -8.20 31.45 -8.40
N LEU A 628 -8.78 30.52 -7.59
CA LEU A 628 -8.64 29.06 -7.22
C LEU A 628 -9.87 28.61 -6.30
N HIS A 629 -10.44 27.40 -6.03
CA HIS A 629 -10.52 25.96 -6.49
C HIS A 629 -11.97 25.35 -6.27
N CYS A 630 -12.22 24.02 -6.44
CA CYS A 630 -13.46 23.42 -7.07
C CYS A 630 -14.32 22.31 -6.37
N ALA A 631 -15.58 22.09 -6.84
CA ALA A 631 -16.54 20.94 -6.71
C ALA A 631 -17.23 20.63 -5.34
N GLY A 632 -18.29 19.79 -5.17
CA GLY A 632 -19.27 19.09 -6.07
C GLY A 632 -20.03 17.90 -5.38
N GLY A 633 -21.26 17.48 -5.78
CA GLY A 633 -21.99 16.29 -5.23
C GLY A 633 -23.50 16.08 -5.62
N GLU A 634 -24.11 14.90 -5.32
CA GLU A 634 -25.47 14.43 -5.76
C GLU A 634 -26.08 13.28 -4.86
N GLN A 635 -27.44 13.13 -4.72
CA GLN A 635 -28.15 11.92 -4.15
C GLN A 635 -29.66 11.74 -4.53
N GLN A 636 -30.33 10.63 -4.08
CA GLN A 636 -31.58 10.00 -4.62
C GLN A 636 -32.87 10.03 -3.72
N ARG A 637 -34.00 9.44 -4.18
CA ARG A 637 -35.40 9.46 -3.62
C ARG A 637 -36.01 8.04 -3.37
N LEU A 638 -37.21 7.91 -2.74
CA LEU A 638 -37.82 6.65 -2.22
C LEU A 638 -39.35 6.49 -2.49
N GLN A 639 -39.92 5.26 -2.43
CA GLN A 639 -41.31 4.90 -2.86
C GLN A 639 -42.06 3.93 -1.88
N ARG A 640 -43.41 3.77 -2.03
CA ARG A 640 -44.28 2.79 -1.32
C ARG A 640 -45.41 2.21 -2.21
N SER A 641 -46.18 1.21 -1.72
CA SER A 641 -46.85 0.20 -2.56
C SER A 641 -48.06 -0.53 -1.87
N ILE A 642 -48.98 -1.20 -2.61
CA ILE A 642 -50.24 -1.87 -2.14
C ILE A 642 -50.65 -3.09 -3.02
N ILE A 643 -51.15 -4.18 -2.41
CA ILE A 643 -51.45 -5.49 -3.05
C ILE A 643 -52.96 -5.80 -3.15
N LEU A 644 -53.41 -6.45 -4.25
CA LEU A 644 -54.79 -6.96 -4.46
C LEU A 644 -54.81 -8.45 -4.93
N ASP A 645 -55.89 -9.20 -4.65
CA ASP A 645 -56.01 -10.67 -4.91
C ASP A 645 -57.08 -11.01 -5.98
N PRO A 646 -56.70 -11.48 -7.18
CA PRO A 646 -57.62 -11.61 -8.32
C PRO A 646 -58.46 -12.90 -8.31
N ARG A 647 -59.54 -12.95 -7.51
CA ARG A 647 -60.49 -14.10 -7.45
C ARG A 647 -61.85 -13.87 -8.13
N GLY A 648 -61.83 -13.43 -9.38
CA GLY A 648 -62.96 -13.62 -10.31
C GLY A 648 -64.19 -12.72 -10.12
N LYS A 649 -64.08 -11.61 -9.38
CA LYS A 649 -65.07 -10.52 -9.35
C LYS A 649 -64.33 -9.16 -9.44
N PRO A 650 -64.96 -8.10 -9.99
CA PRO A 650 -64.39 -6.76 -9.93
C PRO A 650 -64.33 -6.29 -8.47
N GLN A 651 -63.13 -6.24 -7.90
CA GLN A 651 -62.87 -5.67 -6.58
C GLN A 651 -62.70 -4.16 -6.73
N VAL A 652 -63.55 -3.38 -6.04
CA VAL A 652 -63.45 -1.92 -5.99
C VAL A 652 -63.05 -1.55 -4.56
N GLU A 653 -61.79 -1.20 -4.35
CA GLU A 653 -61.36 -0.59 -3.09
C GLU A 653 -61.61 0.92 -3.12
N LEU A 654 -62.47 1.38 -2.21
CA LEU A 654 -62.65 2.80 -1.92
C LEU A 654 -61.54 3.26 -0.97
N ILE A 655 -60.40 3.64 -1.55
CA ILE A 655 -59.30 4.26 -0.81
C ILE A 655 -59.78 5.62 -0.29
N GLN A 656 -60.18 5.66 0.98
CA GLN A 656 -60.53 6.91 1.65
C GLN A 656 -59.26 7.75 1.83
N GLY A 657 -59.19 8.88 1.12
CA GLY A 657 -58.13 9.86 1.30
C GLY A 657 -58.08 10.32 2.75
N ARG A 658 -56.98 10.01 3.46
CA ARG A 658 -56.77 10.53 4.81
C ARG A 658 -56.53 12.03 4.74
N HIS A 659 -57.27 12.79 5.53
CA HIS A 659 -56.90 14.16 5.83
C HIS A 659 -55.54 14.14 6.54
N LEU A 660 -54.56 14.88 5.99
CA LEU A 660 -53.21 14.97 6.54
C LEU A 660 -53.11 16.26 7.33
N ASP A 661 -53.47 16.20 8.62
CA ASP A 661 -53.60 17.37 9.50
C ASP A 661 -52.32 18.23 9.61
N ASN A 662 -51.15 17.61 9.33
CA ASN A 662 -49.83 18.23 9.34
C ASN A 662 -49.18 18.27 7.94
N LEU A 663 -49.95 18.30 6.85
CA LEU A 663 -49.42 18.53 5.50
C LEU A 663 -48.79 19.93 5.43
N VAL A 664 -47.58 20.03 4.87
CA VAL A 664 -46.88 21.32 4.73
C VAL A 664 -47.61 22.17 3.68
N PRO A 665 -47.93 23.44 3.94
CA PRO A 665 -48.58 24.32 2.97
C PRO A 665 -47.86 24.33 1.61
N ASP A 666 -48.66 24.42 0.54
CA ASP A 666 -48.24 24.33 -0.86
C ASP A 666 -47.49 23.04 -1.26
N THR A 667 -47.51 21.98 -0.44
CA THR A 667 -47.03 20.64 -0.86
C THR A 667 -48.18 19.73 -1.28
N GLU A 668 -48.03 19.11 -2.44
CA GLU A 668 -48.95 18.05 -2.89
C GLU A 668 -48.54 16.72 -2.26
N ALA A 669 -49.52 15.98 -1.76
CA ALA A 669 -49.33 14.62 -1.28
C ALA A 669 -49.27 13.66 -2.48
N GLU A 670 -48.07 13.37 -2.99
CA GLU A 670 -47.85 12.36 -4.05
C GLU A 670 -48.27 10.95 -3.56
N VAL A 671 -49.52 10.56 -3.80
CA VAL A 671 -50.04 9.22 -3.51
C VAL A 671 -49.79 8.30 -4.71
N PHE A 672 -48.62 7.66 -4.75
CA PHE A 672 -48.31 6.65 -5.75
C PHE A 672 -49.13 5.37 -5.53
N LEU A 673 -49.91 4.98 -6.54
CA LEU A 673 -50.70 3.75 -6.59
C LEU A 673 -50.09 2.79 -7.60
N SER A 674 -49.39 1.76 -7.12
CA SER A 674 -49.09 0.58 -7.92
C SER A 674 -50.28 -0.38 -7.85
N VAL A 675 -50.65 -1.00 -8.98
CA VAL A 675 -51.72 -2.01 -9.04
C VAL A 675 -51.17 -3.16 -9.87
N GLN A 676 -50.91 -4.30 -9.25
CA GLN A 676 -50.20 -5.42 -9.89
C GLN A 676 -50.95 -6.75 -9.73
N GLY A 677 -51.04 -7.51 -10.82
CA GLY A 677 -51.72 -8.82 -10.86
C GLY A 677 -50.94 -9.99 -10.24
N ASN A 678 -49.95 -9.72 -9.39
CA ASN A 678 -49.02 -10.71 -8.83
C ASN A 678 -48.53 -10.24 -7.45
N LEU A 679 -48.65 -11.09 -6.43
CA LEU A 679 -48.18 -10.85 -5.05
C LEU A 679 -46.68 -10.49 -4.97
N LEU A 680 -45.87 -11.01 -5.89
CA LEU A 680 -44.43 -10.72 -6.01
C LEU A 680 -44.10 -9.64 -7.04
N GLY A 681 -45.08 -9.19 -7.84
CA GLY A 681 -44.85 -8.18 -8.88
C GLY A 681 -44.34 -6.87 -8.27
N GLU A 682 -44.90 -6.50 -7.12
CA GLU A 682 -44.55 -5.24 -6.48
C GLU A 682 -43.09 -5.17 -6.00
N THR A 683 -42.50 -6.31 -5.63
CA THR A 683 -41.09 -6.42 -5.22
C THR A 683 -40.12 -6.72 -6.37
N LEU A 684 -40.61 -7.21 -7.53
CA LEU A 684 -39.76 -7.77 -8.59
C LEU A 684 -39.99 -7.18 -10.00
N VAL A 685 -41.16 -6.60 -10.25
CA VAL A 685 -41.60 -6.02 -11.54
C VAL A 685 -41.79 -4.50 -11.44
N GLY A 686 -42.01 -3.95 -10.23
CA GLY A 686 -42.05 -2.50 -9.99
C GLY A 686 -40.81 -1.73 -10.49
N GLY A 687 -39.65 -2.40 -10.60
CA GLY A 687 -38.44 -1.83 -11.22
C GLY A 687 -38.20 -2.20 -12.69
N LEU A 688 -39.06 -3.01 -13.32
CA LEU A 688 -38.82 -3.58 -14.66
C LEU A 688 -39.61 -2.90 -15.79
N GLU A 689 -40.75 -2.27 -15.49
CA GLU A 689 -41.56 -1.56 -16.50
C GLU A 689 -41.42 -0.02 -16.42
N LEU A 690 -40.71 0.49 -15.40
CA LEU A 690 -40.33 1.90 -15.25
C LEU A 690 -38.81 2.03 -15.43
N GLY A 691 -38.39 2.52 -16.60
CA GLY A 691 -36.99 2.47 -17.04
C GLY A 691 -36.02 3.33 -16.22
N GLY A 692 -34.74 2.96 -16.29
CA GLY A 692 -33.62 3.71 -15.70
C GLY A 692 -33.45 3.48 -14.20
N ASP A 693 -34.21 4.24 -13.40
CA ASP A 693 -33.78 4.57 -12.03
C ASP A 693 -34.25 3.57 -10.96
N VAL A 694 -35.44 2.98 -11.10
CA VAL A 694 -36.00 2.08 -10.08
C VAL A 694 -35.25 0.73 -10.04
N LEU A 695 -34.71 0.28 -11.17
CA LEU A 695 -33.87 -0.92 -11.24
C LEU A 695 -32.57 -0.75 -10.40
N GLN A 696 -32.02 0.47 -10.31
CA GLN A 696 -30.87 0.76 -9.44
C GLN A 696 -31.22 0.68 -7.95
N GLN A 697 -32.49 0.87 -7.57
CA GLN A 697 -32.94 0.80 -6.17
C GLN A 697 -33.17 -0.64 -5.67
N LEU A 698 -33.24 -1.61 -6.58
CA LEU A 698 -33.36 -3.05 -6.26
C LEU A 698 -32.04 -3.80 -6.52
N VAL A 699 -31.35 -3.51 -7.63
CA VAL A 699 -30.04 -4.08 -7.99
C VAL A 699 -28.92 -3.20 -7.41
N VAL A 700 -29.02 -2.92 -6.11
CA VAL A 700 -28.12 -2.02 -5.37
C VAL A 700 -26.75 -2.68 -5.16
N LEU A 701 -25.66 -1.96 -5.44
CA LEU A 701 -24.31 -2.37 -5.01
C LEU A 701 -24.26 -2.42 -3.47
N PRO A 702 -24.03 -3.59 -2.86
CA PRO A 702 -24.21 -3.75 -1.42
C PRO A 702 -23.09 -3.04 -0.63
N ASN A 703 -23.50 -2.22 0.33
CA ASN A 703 -22.63 -1.36 1.12
C ASN A 703 -23.21 -1.10 2.53
N GLY A 704 -22.50 -0.29 3.32
CA GLY A 704 -22.85 0.00 4.70
C GLY A 704 -22.31 -1.03 5.69
N CYS A 705 -22.93 -1.08 6.88
CA CYS A 705 -22.60 -2.00 7.97
C CYS A 705 -23.13 -3.42 7.72
N VAL A 706 -22.83 -4.36 8.62
CA VAL A 706 -23.04 -5.81 8.46
C VAL A 706 -24.51 -6.18 8.21
N GLU A 707 -25.45 -5.54 8.91
CA GLU A 707 -26.89 -5.68 8.70
C GLU A 707 -27.34 -5.04 7.37
N GLN A 708 -26.81 -3.86 7.03
CA GLN A 708 -27.18 -3.10 5.81
C GLN A 708 -26.68 -3.77 4.53
N ASN A 709 -25.47 -4.35 4.57
CA ASN A 709 -24.85 -5.06 3.45
C ASN A 709 -25.64 -6.33 3.12
N ILE A 710 -25.93 -7.19 4.11
CA ILE A 710 -26.73 -8.41 3.88
C ILE A 710 -28.19 -8.08 3.51
N PHE A 711 -28.76 -6.99 4.02
CA PHE A 711 -30.08 -6.49 3.63
C PHE A 711 -30.12 -6.07 2.14
N ARG A 712 -29.05 -5.48 1.59
CA ARG A 712 -28.93 -5.14 0.15
C ARG A 712 -28.61 -6.37 -0.72
N VAL A 713 -27.89 -7.36 -0.19
CA VAL A 713 -27.58 -8.62 -0.90
C VAL A 713 -28.81 -9.51 -1.06
N THR A 714 -29.73 -9.51 -0.09
CA THR A 714 -30.87 -10.45 -0.08
C THR A 714 -31.86 -10.25 -1.26
N PRO A 715 -32.30 -9.03 -1.62
CA PRO A 715 -33.13 -8.78 -2.81
C PRO A 715 -32.50 -9.27 -4.10
N ASN A 716 -31.20 -9.03 -4.31
CA ASN A 716 -30.47 -9.49 -5.50
C ASN A 716 -30.60 -11.03 -5.66
N ILE A 717 -30.35 -11.80 -4.59
CA ILE A 717 -30.47 -13.27 -4.59
C ILE A 717 -31.91 -13.74 -4.90
N LEU A 718 -32.91 -13.14 -4.24
CA LEU A 718 -34.31 -13.52 -4.42
C LEU A 718 -34.83 -13.19 -5.82
N LEU A 719 -34.44 -12.03 -6.36
CA LEU A 719 -34.72 -11.61 -7.73
C LEU A 719 -34.09 -12.57 -8.74
N THR A 720 -32.82 -12.95 -8.56
CA THR A 720 -32.14 -13.92 -9.44
C THR A 720 -32.85 -15.28 -9.43
N HIS A 721 -33.18 -15.82 -8.25
CA HIS A 721 -33.92 -17.08 -8.13
C HIS A 721 -35.29 -17.04 -8.85
N TYR A 722 -36.05 -15.96 -8.67
CA TYR A 722 -37.34 -15.80 -9.34
C TYR A 722 -37.19 -15.71 -10.86
N LEU A 723 -36.25 -14.91 -11.37
CA LEU A 723 -36.06 -14.69 -12.80
C LEU A 723 -35.48 -15.93 -13.52
N ASP A 724 -34.63 -16.71 -12.86
CA ASP A 724 -34.16 -18.01 -13.34
C ASP A 724 -35.31 -19.03 -13.38
N ALA A 725 -36.08 -19.16 -12.30
CA ALA A 725 -37.20 -20.09 -12.21
C ALA A 725 -38.31 -19.78 -13.24
N MET A 726 -38.64 -18.49 -13.41
CA MET A 726 -39.64 -18.02 -14.38
C MET A 726 -39.09 -17.87 -15.81
N ARG A 727 -37.76 -17.99 -16.01
CA ARG A 727 -37.03 -17.79 -17.27
C ARG A 727 -37.26 -16.41 -17.92
N GLN A 728 -37.42 -15.37 -17.10
CA GLN A 728 -37.88 -14.03 -17.52
C GLN A 728 -36.77 -13.02 -17.85
N TRP A 729 -35.48 -13.37 -17.69
CA TRP A 729 -34.33 -12.51 -18.04
C TRP A 729 -34.37 -11.87 -19.44
N HIS A 730 -34.98 -12.54 -20.41
CA HIS A 730 -35.18 -12.02 -21.77
C HIS A 730 -35.95 -10.69 -21.84
N ARG A 731 -36.69 -10.32 -20.79
CA ARG A 731 -37.43 -9.04 -20.68
C ARG A 731 -36.57 -7.88 -20.18
N ILE A 732 -35.42 -8.18 -19.57
CA ILE A 732 -34.58 -7.24 -18.84
C ILE A 732 -33.26 -7.01 -19.60
N GLY A 733 -32.77 -8.06 -20.27
CA GLY A 733 -31.45 -8.13 -20.88
C GLY A 733 -30.62 -9.21 -20.21
N VAL A 734 -29.97 -10.06 -21.00
CA VAL A 734 -29.25 -11.24 -20.48
C VAL A 734 -28.05 -10.83 -19.63
N ASP A 735 -27.34 -9.79 -20.05
CA ASP A 735 -26.11 -9.29 -19.42
C ASP A 735 -26.34 -8.81 -17.97
N HIS A 736 -27.55 -8.35 -17.64
CA HIS A 736 -27.91 -7.94 -16.28
C HIS A 736 -27.89 -9.09 -15.27
N ARG A 737 -28.03 -10.35 -15.72
CA ARG A 737 -27.90 -11.52 -14.85
C ARG A 737 -26.49 -11.63 -14.28
N ASP A 738 -25.48 -11.44 -15.12
CA ASP A 738 -24.08 -11.56 -14.71
C ASP A 738 -23.64 -10.36 -13.87
N CYS A 739 -24.11 -9.14 -14.17
CA CYS A 739 -23.95 -7.99 -13.28
C CYS A 739 -24.56 -8.22 -11.89
N THR A 740 -25.76 -8.81 -11.81
CA THR A 740 -26.41 -9.14 -10.53
C THR A 740 -25.59 -10.19 -9.74
N ILE A 741 -25.01 -11.19 -10.43
CA ILE A 741 -24.09 -12.16 -9.83
C ILE A 741 -22.83 -11.47 -9.28
N GLN A 742 -22.25 -10.51 -10.00
CA GLN A 742 -21.10 -9.72 -9.50
C GLN A 742 -21.47 -8.89 -8.26
N HIS A 743 -22.69 -8.32 -8.18
CA HIS A 743 -23.16 -7.63 -6.96
C HIS A 743 -23.29 -8.59 -5.77
N ILE A 744 -23.81 -9.81 -5.98
CA ILE A 744 -23.88 -10.85 -4.94
C ILE A 744 -22.46 -11.24 -4.47
N LEU A 745 -21.50 -11.40 -5.39
CA LEU A 745 -20.10 -11.69 -5.08
C LEU A 745 -19.41 -10.57 -4.30
N HIS A 746 -19.61 -9.30 -4.71
CA HIS A 746 -19.09 -8.13 -3.99
C HIS A 746 -19.64 -8.08 -2.55
N GLY A 747 -20.96 -8.28 -2.40
CA GLY A 747 -21.62 -8.31 -1.10
C GLY A 747 -21.16 -9.45 -0.21
N TYR A 748 -20.93 -10.65 -0.77
CA TYR A 748 -20.33 -11.79 -0.06
C TYR A 748 -18.91 -11.47 0.41
N ALA A 749 -18.04 -10.99 -0.47
CA ALA A 749 -16.66 -10.62 -0.13
C ALA A 749 -16.60 -9.56 0.98
N ARG A 750 -17.51 -8.57 0.93
CA ARG A 750 -17.66 -7.54 1.98
C ARG A 750 -18.19 -8.14 3.29
N GLN A 751 -19.15 -9.06 3.25
CA GLN A 751 -19.67 -9.70 4.47
C GLN A 751 -18.61 -10.55 5.18
N MET A 752 -17.67 -11.15 4.44
CA MET A 752 -16.59 -11.96 5.01
C MET A 752 -15.59 -11.15 5.83
N GLN A 753 -15.55 -9.80 5.69
CA GLN A 753 -14.79 -8.90 6.56
C GLN A 753 -15.38 -8.78 7.99
N TYR A 754 -16.60 -9.29 8.20
CA TYR A 754 -17.35 -9.22 9.45
C TYR A 754 -17.56 -10.60 10.11
N ARG A 755 -16.75 -11.60 9.70
CA ARG A 755 -16.81 -12.98 10.17
C ARG A 755 -15.65 -13.27 11.13
N GLU A 756 -15.95 -13.79 12.31
CA GLU A 756 -14.95 -14.30 13.26
C GLU A 756 -14.36 -15.65 12.82
N SER A 757 -13.18 -15.97 13.36
CA SER A 757 -12.51 -17.26 13.15
C SER A 757 -13.31 -18.47 13.63
N ASP A 758 -14.27 -18.27 14.56
CA ASP A 758 -15.16 -19.31 15.06
C ASP A 758 -16.41 -19.55 14.19
N GLY A 759 -16.57 -18.76 13.11
CA GLY A 759 -17.67 -18.87 12.15
C GLY A 759 -18.86 -17.94 12.41
N SER A 760 -18.85 -17.15 13.49
CA SER A 760 -19.90 -16.16 13.77
C SER A 760 -19.74 -14.85 13.00
N TYR A 761 -20.79 -14.02 12.99
CA TYR A 761 -20.77 -12.67 12.45
C TYR A 761 -21.15 -11.64 13.51
N PHE A 762 -20.35 -10.58 13.62
CA PHE A 762 -20.55 -9.48 14.56
C PHE A 762 -21.28 -8.29 13.90
N PRO A 763 -22.13 -7.53 14.63
CA PRO A 763 -22.78 -6.33 14.08
C PRO A 763 -21.80 -5.16 13.85
N TYR A 764 -20.74 -5.07 14.65
CA TYR A 764 -19.65 -4.07 14.53
C TYR A 764 -18.31 -4.69 14.91
N ARG A 765 -17.19 -4.21 14.36
CA ARG A 765 -15.84 -4.69 14.72
C ARG A 765 -15.63 -4.59 16.25
N GLY A 766 -15.00 -5.61 16.84
CA GLY A 766 -14.78 -5.70 18.29
C GLY A 766 -16.02 -6.06 19.14
N SER A 767 -17.20 -6.23 18.55
CA SER A 767 -18.39 -6.74 19.25
C SER A 767 -18.53 -8.26 19.09
N THR A 768 -19.15 -8.93 20.07
CA THR A 768 -19.33 -10.40 20.03
C THR A 768 -20.31 -10.84 18.96
N GLY A 769 -20.01 -11.94 18.26
CA GLY A 769 -20.90 -12.55 17.25
C GLY A 769 -22.37 -12.68 17.67
N SER A 770 -23.27 -12.10 16.85
CA SER A 770 -24.73 -12.18 17.03
C SER A 770 -25.27 -13.48 16.47
N THR A 771 -26.16 -14.08 17.25
CA THR A 771 -26.88 -15.32 16.96
C THR A 771 -27.89 -15.11 15.84
N TRP A 772 -28.68 -14.05 15.93
CA TRP A 772 -29.68 -13.68 14.92
C TRP A 772 -29.01 -13.33 13.58
N LEU A 773 -27.97 -12.50 13.63
CA LEU A 773 -27.24 -12.06 12.44
C LEU A 773 -26.54 -13.23 11.73
N THR A 774 -25.85 -14.09 12.49
CA THR A 774 -25.20 -15.30 11.95
C THR A 774 -26.22 -16.24 11.30
N ALA A 775 -27.40 -16.44 11.91
CA ALA A 775 -28.46 -17.26 11.34
C ALA A 775 -29.08 -16.66 10.07
N TYR A 776 -29.26 -15.33 10.03
CA TYR A 776 -29.75 -14.64 8.83
C TYR A 776 -28.75 -14.72 7.67
N ILE A 777 -27.47 -14.43 7.92
CA ILE A 777 -26.41 -14.51 6.91
C ILE A 777 -26.26 -15.94 6.38
N LEU A 778 -26.29 -16.94 7.26
CA LEU A 778 -26.26 -18.36 6.87
C LEU A 778 -27.44 -18.71 5.94
N LYS A 779 -28.66 -18.23 6.23
CA LYS A 779 -29.84 -18.41 5.36
C LYS A 779 -29.65 -17.72 4.01
N VAL A 780 -29.12 -16.49 3.98
CA VAL A 780 -28.96 -15.71 2.75
C VAL A 780 -27.88 -16.33 1.85
N PHE A 781 -26.74 -16.73 2.41
CA PHE A 781 -25.66 -17.34 1.61
C PHE A 781 -25.88 -18.81 1.26
N THR A 782 -26.67 -19.58 2.02
CA THR A 782 -27.12 -20.90 1.54
C THR A 782 -28.07 -20.78 0.34
N MET A 783 -28.95 -19.77 0.29
CA MET A 783 -29.73 -19.45 -0.92
C MET A 783 -28.83 -18.97 -2.07
N ALA A 784 -27.79 -18.18 -1.80
CA ALA A 784 -26.87 -17.68 -2.82
C ALA A 784 -25.95 -18.77 -3.42
N HIS A 785 -25.53 -19.76 -2.62
CA HIS A 785 -24.67 -20.86 -3.08
C HIS A 785 -25.34 -21.70 -4.19
N LEU A 786 -26.69 -21.77 -4.21
CA LEU A 786 -27.46 -22.40 -5.28
C LEU A 786 -27.42 -21.63 -6.63
N LEU A 787 -26.97 -20.37 -6.61
CA LEU A 787 -26.78 -19.53 -7.79
C LEU A 787 -25.30 -19.44 -8.20
N VAL A 788 -24.39 -19.46 -7.22
CA VAL A 788 -22.95 -19.20 -7.43
C VAL A 788 -22.08 -20.15 -6.61
N ASN A 789 -21.46 -21.11 -7.29
CA ASN A 789 -20.64 -22.19 -6.69
C ASN A 789 -19.35 -21.72 -6.00
N THR A 790 -19.00 -20.42 -6.03
CA THR A 790 -17.79 -19.86 -5.42
C THR A 790 -17.97 -19.48 -3.94
N ILE A 791 -19.19 -19.55 -3.41
CA ILE A 791 -19.48 -19.33 -1.98
C ILE A 791 -19.00 -20.55 -1.20
N ASP A 792 -18.11 -20.34 -0.22
CA ASP A 792 -17.43 -21.41 0.51
C ASP A 792 -18.41 -22.19 1.41
N LEU A 793 -18.61 -23.46 1.06
CA LEU A 793 -19.45 -24.37 1.81
C LEU A 793 -18.85 -24.73 3.19
N GLN A 794 -17.52 -24.68 3.35
CA GLN A 794 -16.87 -24.88 4.64
C GLN A 794 -17.14 -23.70 5.60
N ALA A 795 -17.13 -22.47 5.09
CA ALA A 795 -17.57 -21.30 5.86
C ALA A 795 -19.03 -21.44 6.32
N LEU A 796 -19.97 -21.80 5.44
CA LEU A 796 -21.38 -21.99 5.79
C LEU A 796 -21.55 -23.10 6.85
N CYS A 797 -20.86 -24.23 6.68
CA CYS A 797 -20.85 -25.32 7.67
C CYS A 797 -20.28 -24.87 9.03
N SER A 798 -19.28 -23.99 9.06
CA SER A 798 -18.74 -23.45 10.32
C SER A 798 -19.75 -22.58 11.07
N SER A 799 -20.45 -21.68 10.38
CA SER A 799 -21.50 -20.83 10.98
C SER A 799 -22.69 -21.65 11.47
N ALA A 800 -23.09 -22.68 10.73
CA ALA A 800 -24.11 -23.63 11.16
C ALA A 800 -23.69 -24.42 12.42
N ALA A 801 -22.44 -24.93 12.43
CA ALA A 801 -21.89 -25.65 13.58
C ALA A 801 -21.74 -24.74 14.82
N TRP A 802 -21.42 -23.46 14.64
CA TRP A 802 -21.35 -22.47 15.71
C TRP A 802 -22.72 -22.23 16.36
N LEU A 803 -23.76 -21.98 15.56
CA LEU A 803 -25.13 -21.80 16.05
C LEU A 803 -25.58 -23.02 16.88
N ILE A 804 -25.42 -24.22 16.33
CA ILE A 804 -25.83 -25.46 17.00
C ILE A 804 -25.01 -25.71 18.27
N ARG A 805 -23.69 -25.53 18.25
CA ARG A 805 -22.81 -25.91 19.38
C ARG A 805 -22.64 -24.86 20.47
N LYS A 806 -22.74 -23.57 20.16
CA LYS A 806 -22.54 -22.47 21.13
C LYS A 806 -23.81 -21.74 21.54
N LYS A 807 -24.90 -21.83 20.78
CA LYS A 807 -26.09 -21.00 20.98
C LYS A 807 -27.39 -21.77 21.22
N GLN A 808 -27.46 -23.06 20.86
CA GLN A 808 -28.61 -23.90 21.12
C GLN A 808 -28.62 -24.41 22.58
N GLY A 809 -29.72 -24.18 23.29
CA GLY A 809 -29.97 -24.71 24.63
C GLY A 809 -30.50 -26.15 24.62
N SER A 810 -30.59 -26.77 25.79
CA SER A 810 -31.00 -28.18 25.96
C SER A 810 -32.41 -28.50 25.46
N GLU A 811 -33.31 -27.51 25.40
CA GLU A 811 -34.68 -27.65 24.86
C GLU A 811 -34.78 -27.21 23.38
N GLY A 812 -33.64 -26.97 22.72
CA GLY A 812 -33.58 -26.61 21.29
C GLY A 812 -33.79 -25.13 20.97
N HIS A 813 -34.10 -24.28 21.96
CA HIS A 813 -34.14 -22.82 21.82
C HIS A 813 -32.74 -22.24 21.56
N PHE A 814 -32.65 -21.03 21.00
CA PHE A 814 -31.38 -20.34 20.74
C PHE A 814 -31.26 -19.07 21.59
N PHE A 815 -30.13 -18.89 22.27
CA PHE A 815 -29.85 -17.71 23.08
C PHE A 815 -29.23 -16.59 22.24
N GLU A 816 -29.79 -15.39 22.29
CA GLU A 816 -29.08 -14.19 21.82
C GLU A 816 -28.45 -13.43 22.99
N ASN A 817 -27.17 -13.09 22.83
CA ASN A 817 -26.35 -12.38 23.82
C ASN A 817 -25.83 -11.04 23.30
N ALA A 818 -25.85 -10.83 21.97
CA ALA A 818 -25.45 -9.57 21.34
C ALA A 818 -26.67 -8.64 21.20
N PRO A 819 -26.50 -7.31 21.32
CA PRO A 819 -27.57 -6.36 21.02
C PRO A 819 -27.95 -6.41 19.53
N ILE A 820 -29.24 -6.61 19.24
CA ILE A 820 -29.83 -6.43 17.91
C ILE A 820 -30.25 -4.97 17.79
N TYR A 821 -29.72 -4.23 16.81
CA TYR A 821 -29.92 -2.78 16.73
C TYR A 821 -31.12 -2.37 15.86
N THR A 822 -31.37 -3.07 14.75
CA THR A 822 -32.50 -2.75 13.86
C THR A 822 -33.85 -3.08 14.52
N PRO A 823 -34.77 -2.11 14.71
CA PRO A 823 -36.05 -2.36 15.40
C PRO A 823 -36.97 -3.34 14.68
N ALA A 824 -36.89 -3.45 13.35
CA ALA A 824 -37.61 -4.45 12.56
C ALA A 824 -37.10 -5.90 12.79
N MET A 825 -35.99 -6.06 13.51
CA MET A 825 -35.38 -7.35 13.89
C MET A 825 -35.47 -7.59 15.40
N GLN A 826 -35.95 -6.61 16.18
CA GLN A 826 -36.31 -6.75 17.59
C GLN A 826 -37.77 -7.23 17.72
N VAL A 827 -38.02 -8.33 18.44
CA VAL A 827 -39.38 -8.78 18.71
C VAL A 827 -39.96 -8.01 19.89
N SER A 828 -41.06 -7.28 19.67
CA SER A 828 -41.77 -6.57 20.75
C SER A 828 -42.29 -7.55 21.81
N SER A 829 -42.07 -7.20 23.08
CA SER A 829 -42.53 -7.99 24.23
C SER A 829 -44.06 -8.13 24.31
N SER A 830 -44.83 -7.31 23.60
CA SER A 830 -46.30 -7.38 23.57
C SER A 830 -46.87 -8.58 22.82
N HIS A 831 -46.07 -9.33 22.06
CA HIS A 831 -46.54 -10.42 21.20
C HIS A 831 -46.34 -11.83 21.79
N TRP A 832 -46.03 -11.96 23.08
CA TRP A 832 -45.81 -13.25 23.77
C TRP A 832 -47.09 -14.05 24.09
N MET A 833 -48.13 -13.97 23.24
CA MET A 833 -49.32 -14.82 23.32
C MET A 833 -49.44 -15.77 22.12
N GLY A 834 -48.80 -16.94 22.23
CA GLY A 834 -49.45 -18.18 21.79
C GLY A 834 -49.21 -18.74 20.38
N THR A 835 -48.01 -18.65 19.82
CA THR A 835 -47.63 -19.47 18.64
C THR A 835 -46.64 -20.58 19.02
N ARG A 836 -47.17 -21.76 19.36
CA ARG A 836 -46.36 -22.99 19.46
C ARG A 836 -45.90 -23.40 18.06
N LEU A 837 -44.58 -23.49 17.85
CA LEU A 837 -44.02 -24.18 16.69
C LEU A 837 -44.31 -25.69 16.81
N ALA A 838 -45.39 -26.13 16.16
CA ALA A 838 -45.72 -27.53 16.06
C ALA A 838 -44.74 -28.24 15.11
N VAL A 839 -43.79 -28.99 15.66
CA VAL A 839 -42.93 -29.89 14.89
C VAL A 839 -43.82 -31.04 14.37
N GLY A 840 -44.28 -30.89 13.13
CA GLY A 840 -45.16 -31.85 12.47
C GLY A 840 -44.41 -33.12 12.07
N GLY A 841 -44.22 -34.05 13.01
CA GLY A 841 -43.70 -35.38 12.73
C GLY A 841 -44.78 -36.33 12.19
N LYS A 842 -44.76 -36.58 10.87
CA LYS A 842 -45.34 -37.78 10.24
C LYS A 842 -44.75 -38.01 8.85
#